data_AF-A0A069D9Z5-F1
#
_entry.id   AF-A0A069D9Z5-F1
#
_cell.length_a   1.000
_cell.length_b   1.000
_cell.length_c   1.000
_cell.angle_alpha   90.00
_cell.angle_beta   90.00
_cell.angle_gamma   90.00
#
_symmetry.space_group_name_H-M   'P 1'
#
loop_
_entity.id
_entity.type
_entity.pdbx_description
1 polymer ?
#
loop_
_entity_poly.entity_id
_entity_poly.type
_entity_poly.pdbx_seq_one_letter_code
_entity_poly.pdbx_strand_id
1 'polypeptide(L)'
;MKKQLIVVGNGMAGMKCIEEIIQLNHELYEITVIGAEPRPNYNRIELSKVLQGGTSFEDIIIHDWTWYEQNGIKLYTGEKVTRIHRKKKTIETSSGMKLSYDDLLIATGSSAFIPPIPGSDQEGVIAFRSMDDCLLMMEYAKKFKKAIVIGGGLLGLEAARGLLNLGMETEVIHNAAYLMNRQLDPMSAGLLQTELEAQGMKFRLGQQTVQIIGDGRAKGIRLASGSKLMADLVVFAVGISPNVDIGRDSGLAVSRGIIVDDYMQTSDKYIYAVGECAEHQGICYGLVAPLYDQARVLARKLCHMETEAYQGSIPYSKLKVSGVDLFSVGEIGPDISIAVQEYDRLQFKYKKVTIRDGKLAGAILYGDTTESQTMLGYIKRQADAHELAAIKPAPAGENRMEALVAAMPGGETVCACNQVSKSAIVKVMEKDGLTTADEVKQKTKASGSCGGCRPMLEALVKVTLSGASAPTSGMELESATDQSICPCMTTGHEELIQLISTTGTESSAEVRELIDLTTDTDGCRTCEETIAYYIQRNRSQGTEHPSLPIDTFDKFISWCAEQPVPSSIYAAASEEAESVFGILLHDIAVQACPAGYEIYVGGHARHPVTEGQLLCITDTREEAIRAAQFTVELYSTEGWFNEKTWEWVERAGIGSIRERVMELEHRLLEFA
;
A
#
# COMPACT_ATOMS: atom_id res chain seq x y z
N MET A 1 41.29 10.99 14.21
CA MET A 1 40.42 12.19 14.12
C MET A 1 39.37 11.88 13.07
N LYS A 2 38.07 12.06 13.36
CA LYS A 2 37.00 11.76 12.40
C LYS A 2 37.14 12.68 11.18
N LYS A 3 36.90 12.16 9.98
CA LYS A 3 36.86 12.98 8.74
C LYS A 3 35.59 13.81 8.72
N GLN A 4 35.61 15.00 8.11
CA GLN A 4 34.40 15.81 7.92
C GLN A 4 33.64 15.35 6.68
N LEU A 5 32.42 14.85 6.85
CA LEU A 5 31.48 14.57 5.75
C LEU A 5 30.36 15.61 5.76
N ILE A 6 30.28 16.40 4.68
CA ILE A 6 29.15 17.29 4.45
C ILE A 6 28.18 16.63 3.46
N VAL A 7 26.89 16.62 3.79
CA VAL A 7 25.82 16.13 2.93
C VAL A 7 24.90 17.28 2.54
N VAL A 8 24.80 17.52 1.23
CA VAL A 8 23.97 18.56 0.62
C VAL A 8 22.65 17.94 0.17
N GLY A 9 21.63 18.07 1.01
CA GLY A 9 20.30 17.52 0.80
C GLY A 9 19.90 16.55 1.91
N ASN A 10 18.78 16.85 2.58
CA ASN A 10 18.20 16.01 3.64
C ASN A 10 17.12 15.04 3.12
N GLY A 11 17.31 14.53 1.90
CA GLY A 11 16.37 13.63 1.22
C GLY A 11 16.65 12.15 1.49
N MET A 12 15.72 11.28 1.08
CA MET A 12 15.78 9.83 1.32
C MET A 12 17.10 9.18 0.84
N ALA A 13 17.64 9.58 -0.31
CA ALA A 13 18.87 9.00 -0.86
C ALA A 13 20.13 9.34 -0.04
N GLY A 14 20.29 10.61 0.33
CA GLY A 14 21.42 11.06 1.17
C GLY A 14 21.37 10.45 2.55
N MET A 15 20.19 10.45 3.17
CA MET A 15 19.99 9.85 4.49
C MET A 15 20.16 8.33 4.47
N LYS A 16 19.77 7.65 3.39
CA LYS A 16 20.09 6.23 3.22
C LYS A 16 21.60 5.99 3.21
N CYS A 17 22.38 6.83 2.54
CA CYS A 17 23.84 6.71 2.56
C CYS A 17 24.40 6.89 3.97
N ILE A 18 23.84 7.81 4.75
CA ILE A 18 24.23 8.06 6.15
C ILE A 18 23.92 6.84 7.03
N GLU A 19 22.71 6.27 6.93
CA GLU A 19 22.33 5.05 7.66
C GLU A 19 23.35 3.93 7.42
N GLU A 20 23.71 3.68 6.16
CA GLU A 20 24.65 2.63 5.79
C GLU A 20 26.06 2.94 6.32
N ILE A 21 26.53 4.19 6.27
CA ILE A 21 27.82 4.60 6.85
C ILE A 21 27.85 4.35 8.35
N ILE A 22 26.78 4.72 9.06
CA ILE A 22 26.66 4.51 10.51
C ILE A 22 26.72 3.01 10.86
N GLN A 23 25.99 2.19 10.10
CA GLN A 23 25.98 0.74 10.29
C GLN A 23 27.34 0.09 10.02
N LEU A 24 28.07 0.57 9.02
CA LEU A 24 29.39 0.04 8.65
C LEU A 24 30.50 0.55 9.57
N ASN A 25 30.53 1.85 9.87
CA ASN A 25 31.53 2.49 10.70
C ASN A 25 31.10 3.88 11.21
N HIS A 26 30.40 3.89 12.35
CA HIS A 26 29.95 5.11 13.05
C HIS A 26 31.09 6.08 13.46
N GLU A 27 32.33 5.59 13.62
CA GLU A 27 33.45 6.40 14.09
C GLU A 27 34.27 7.05 12.98
N LEU A 28 33.95 6.79 11.72
CA LEU A 28 34.73 7.27 10.58
C LEU A 28 34.58 8.78 10.32
N TYR A 29 33.35 9.28 10.43
CA TYR A 29 32.98 10.63 10.01
C TYR A 29 32.35 11.45 11.15
N GLU A 30 32.66 12.75 11.16
CA GLU A 30 31.81 13.77 11.75
C GLU A 30 30.91 14.31 10.63
N ILE A 31 29.60 14.15 10.81
CA ILE A 31 28.63 14.31 9.73
C ILE A 31 27.84 15.60 9.92
N THR A 32 27.76 16.40 8.87
CA THR A 32 26.89 17.57 8.78
C THR A 32 25.95 17.44 7.60
N VAL A 33 24.64 17.52 7.84
CA VAL A 33 23.58 17.47 6.82
C VAL A 33 22.98 18.87 6.67
N ILE A 34 22.83 19.33 5.43
CA ILE A 34 22.28 20.64 5.11
C ILE A 34 21.08 20.44 4.17
N GLY A 35 19.88 20.86 4.59
CA GLY A 35 18.65 20.72 3.85
C GLY A 35 17.90 22.04 3.69
N ALA A 36 17.43 22.32 2.48
CA ALA A 36 16.71 23.56 2.18
C ALA A 36 15.29 23.60 2.76
N GLU A 37 14.67 22.45 3.03
CA GLU A 37 13.37 22.39 3.69
C GLU A 37 13.54 22.60 5.21
N PRO A 38 12.65 23.34 5.88
CA PRO A 38 12.75 23.68 7.31
C PRO A 38 12.27 22.53 8.22
N ARG A 39 12.68 21.29 7.93
CA ARG A 39 12.16 20.08 8.58
C ARG A 39 13.13 18.89 8.51
N PRO A 40 12.92 17.86 9.36
CA PRO A 40 13.65 16.60 9.29
C PRO A 40 13.37 15.81 8.01
N ASN A 41 14.05 14.68 7.86
CA ASN A 41 13.90 13.80 6.71
C ASN A 41 12.58 13.01 6.78
N TYR A 42 11.88 12.96 5.66
CA TYR A 42 10.58 12.29 5.54
C TYR A 42 10.47 11.48 4.25
N ASN A 43 9.48 10.59 4.22
CA ASN A 43 9.17 9.74 3.10
C ASN A 43 8.33 10.50 2.07
N ARG A 44 9.00 11.08 1.07
CA ARG A 44 8.34 11.86 0.02
C ARG A 44 7.36 11.04 -0.82
N ILE A 45 7.51 9.72 -0.89
CA ILE A 45 6.62 8.84 -1.67
C ILE A 45 5.23 8.78 -1.01
N GLU A 46 5.17 8.92 0.31
CA GLU A 46 3.93 8.81 1.09
C GLU A 46 3.14 10.12 1.13
N LEU A 47 3.66 11.22 0.54
CA LEU A 47 2.93 12.49 0.44
C LEU A 47 1.57 12.34 -0.26
N SER A 48 1.44 11.42 -1.22
CA SER A 48 0.17 11.13 -1.86
C SER A 48 -0.85 10.54 -0.91
N LYS A 49 -0.43 9.72 0.06
CA LYS A 49 -1.32 9.21 1.12
C LYS A 49 -1.72 10.29 2.10
N VAL A 50 -0.80 11.21 2.43
CA VAL A 50 -1.13 12.38 3.25
C VAL A 50 -2.19 13.23 2.55
N LEU A 51 -2.00 13.53 1.27
CA LEU A 51 -2.97 14.30 0.48
C LEU A 51 -4.34 13.60 0.42
N GLN A 52 -4.35 12.26 0.38
CA GLN A 52 -5.57 11.45 0.37
C GLN A 52 -6.24 11.31 1.75
N GLY A 53 -5.59 11.79 2.83
CA GLY A 53 -6.08 11.70 4.21
C GLY A 53 -5.80 10.36 4.90
N GLY A 54 -5.02 9.46 4.29
CA GLY A 54 -4.74 8.13 4.83
C GLY A 54 -3.59 8.05 5.82
N THR A 55 -2.79 9.11 5.98
CA THR A 55 -1.68 9.17 6.95
C THR A 55 -1.38 10.63 7.30
N SER A 56 -0.79 10.89 8.47
CA SER A 56 -0.36 12.24 8.88
C SER A 56 1.05 12.58 8.37
N PHE A 57 1.45 13.85 8.47
CA PHE A 57 2.83 14.22 8.13
C PHE A 57 3.84 13.68 9.13
N GLU A 58 3.43 13.55 10.39
CA GLU A 58 4.21 12.98 11.47
C GLU A 58 4.52 11.50 11.19
N ASP A 59 3.57 10.75 10.65
CA ASP A 59 3.73 9.32 10.32
C ASP A 59 4.75 9.05 9.21
N ILE A 60 4.98 10.05 8.35
CA ILE A 60 5.90 9.91 7.21
C ILE A 60 7.32 10.41 7.52
N ILE A 61 7.58 10.93 8.72
CA ILE A 61 8.93 11.26 9.17
C ILE A 61 9.75 9.97 9.27
N ILE A 62 10.90 9.91 8.59
CA ILE A 62 11.79 8.75 8.62
C ILE A 62 12.79 8.89 9.76
N HIS A 63 13.36 10.09 9.87
CA HIS A 63 14.33 10.45 10.90
C HIS A 63 13.84 11.72 11.56
N ASP A 64 13.38 11.60 12.80
CA ASP A 64 13.02 12.74 13.63
C ASP A 64 14.27 13.48 14.13
N TRP A 65 14.07 14.59 14.84
CA TRP A 65 15.16 15.39 15.40
C TRP A 65 16.07 14.58 16.33
N THR A 66 15.46 13.71 17.15
CA THR A 66 16.16 12.90 18.14
C THR A 66 17.12 11.91 17.48
N TRP A 67 16.77 11.34 16.33
CA TRP A 67 17.65 10.46 15.59
C TRP A 67 18.97 11.14 15.18
N TYR A 68 18.94 12.41 14.73
CA TYR A 68 20.16 13.13 14.37
C TYR A 68 21.05 13.36 15.59
N GLU A 69 20.46 13.77 16.71
CA GLU A 69 21.17 13.99 17.96
C GLU A 69 21.84 12.72 18.48
N GLN A 70 21.10 11.60 18.49
CA GLN A 70 21.60 10.30 18.96
C GLN A 70 22.77 9.76 18.12
N ASN A 71 22.81 10.08 16.83
CA ASN A 71 23.89 9.68 15.92
C ASN A 71 24.99 10.76 15.78
N GLY A 72 24.94 11.83 16.57
CA GLY A 72 25.93 12.91 16.53
C GLY A 72 25.99 13.65 15.19
N ILE A 73 24.87 13.71 14.45
CA ILE A 73 24.76 14.37 13.15
C ILE A 73 24.32 15.82 13.36
N LYS A 74 25.05 16.77 12.79
CA LYS A 74 24.63 18.18 12.78
C LYS A 74 23.68 18.42 11.61
N LEU A 75 22.42 18.71 11.90
CA LEU A 75 21.41 19.03 10.88
C LEU A 75 21.16 20.54 10.80
N TYR A 76 21.34 21.12 9.61
CA TYR A 76 20.91 22.48 9.28
C TYR A 76 19.71 22.41 8.34
N THR A 77 18.54 22.80 8.82
CA THR A 77 17.29 22.88 8.03
C THR A 77 17.03 24.31 7.57
N GLY A 78 16.20 24.47 6.53
CA GLY A 78 15.91 25.79 5.95
C GLY A 78 17.12 26.45 5.29
N GLU A 79 18.20 25.69 5.06
CA GLU A 79 19.49 26.20 4.61
C GLU A 79 19.84 25.59 3.25
N LYS A 80 20.19 26.44 2.28
CA LYS A 80 20.57 26.00 0.94
C LYS A 80 22.07 26.18 0.73
N VAL A 81 22.76 25.14 0.30
CA VAL A 81 24.14 25.28 -0.19
C VAL A 81 24.11 26.00 -1.53
N THR A 82 24.80 27.13 -1.62
CA THR A 82 24.82 28.01 -2.80
C THR A 82 26.12 27.92 -3.58
N ARG A 83 27.21 27.45 -2.96
CA ARG A 83 28.51 27.35 -3.63
C ARG A 83 29.39 26.23 -3.07
N ILE A 84 30.11 25.53 -3.94
CA ILE A 84 31.21 24.62 -3.56
C ILE A 84 32.54 25.17 -4.06
N HIS A 85 33.49 25.39 -3.15
CA HIS A 85 34.85 25.77 -3.46
C HIS A 85 35.78 24.56 -3.49
N ARG A 86 35.75 23.80 -4.59
CA ARG A 86 36.50 22.53 -4.76
C ARG A 86 37.97 22.58 -4.32
N LYS A 87 38.71 23.59 -4.77
CA LYS A 87 40.14 23.75 -4.44
C LYS A 87 40.40 23.99 -2.95
N LYS A 88 39.48 24.67 -2.26
CA LYS A 88 39.57 24.98 -0.83
C LYS A 88 38.90 23.91 0.04
N LYS A 89 38.17 22.98 -0.58
CA LYS A 89 37.29 22.01 0.09
C LYS A 89 36.34 22.66 1.10
N THR A 90 35.68 23.74 0.68
CA THR A 90 34.65 24.40 1.50
C THR A 90 33.34 24.56 0.73
N ILE A 91 32.23 24.66 1.46
CA ILE A 91 30.92 25.05 0.94
C ILE A 91 30.51 26.39 1.54
N GLU A 92 29.62 27.09 0.85
CA GLU A 92 28.95 28.30 1.32
C GLU A 92 27.44 28.11 1.20
N THR A 93 26.70 28.60 2.19
CA THR A 93 25.24 28.48 2.25
C THR A 93 24.53 29.82 2.03
N SER A 94 23.21 29.79 1.90
CA SER A 94 22.35 30.98 1.73
C SER A 94 22.46 32.00 2.87
N SER A 95 22.71 31.55 4.10
CA SER A 95 22.98 32.42 5.26
C SER A 95 24.41 32.95 5.33
N GLY A 96 25.29 32.52 4.41
CA GLY A 96 26.71 32.89 4.39
C GLY A 96 27.60 31.99 5.27
N MET A 97 27.05 30.91 5.85
CA MET A 97 27.82 29.93 6.60
C MET A 97 28.87 29.27 5.70
N LYS A 98 30.08 29.07 6.22
CA LYS A 98 31.18 28.40 5.51
C LYS A 98 31.65 27.19 6.30
N LEU A 99 31.61 26.03 5.66
CA LEU A 99 32.00 24.75 6.26
C LEU A 99 33.06 24.08 5.38
N SER A 100 34.04 23.44 6.02
CA SER A 100 35.09 22.67 5.33
C SER A 100 34.72 21.18 5.33
N TYR A 101 35.12 20.45 4.30
CA TYR A 101 34.87 19.02 4.17
C TYR A 101 36.14 18.24 3.80
N ASP A 102 36.22 16.99 4.25
CA ASP A 102 37.15 16.02 3.69
C ASP A 102 36.54 15.33 2.48
N ASP A 103 35.27 14.92 2.62
CA ASP A 103 34.40 14.32 1.62
C ASP A 103 33.05 15.09 1.57
N LEU A 104 32.50 15.28 0.36
CA LEU A 104 31.23 15.97 0.13
C LEU A 104 30.26 15.07 -0.62
N LEU A 105 29.05 14.90 -0.10
CA LEU A 105 27.96 14.17 -0.75
C LEU A 105 26.89 15.13 -1.25
N ILE A 106 26.64 15.15 -2.56
CA ILE A 106 25.54 15.88 -3.16
C ILE A 106 24.34 14.93 -3.29
N ALA A 107 23.26 15.23 -2.56
CA ALA A 107 22.01 14.48 -2.54
C ALA A 107 20.81 15.41 -2.75
N THR A 108 20.95 16.36 -3.68
CA THR A 108 19.99 17.46 -3.93
C THR A 108 18.70 17.02 -4.61
N GLY A 109 18.59 15.75 -5.01
CA GLY A 109 17.40 15.19 -5.63
C GLY A 109 16.99 15.92 -6.91
N SER A 110 15.69 16.12 -7.07
CA SER A 110 15.09 16.79 -8.22
C SER A 110 13.98 17.75 -7.80
N SER A 111 13.70 18.71 -8.68
CA SER A 111 12.55 19.61 -8.58
C SER A 111 11.45 19.17 -9.55
N ALA A 112 10.20 19.52 -9.27
CA ALA A 112 9.11 19.32 -10.22
C ALA A 112 9.42 20.09 -11.52
N PHE A 113 9.20 19.44 -12.66
CA PHE A 113 9.33 20.11 -13.95
C PHE A 113 8.07 20.94 -14.21
N ILE A 114 8.25 22.25 -14.36
CA ILE A 114 7.18 23.18 -14.76
C ILE A 114 7.41 23.55 -16.23
N PRO A 115 6.53 23.14 -17.16
CA PRO A 115 6.63 23.53 -18.54
C PRO A 115 6.56 25.06 -18.70
N PRO A 116 7.27 25.66 -19.66
CA PRO A 116 7.26 27.10 -19.91
C PRO A 116 5.97 27.53 -20.62
N ILE A 117 4.84 27.37 -19.94
CA ILE A 117 3.50 27.72 -20.41
C ILE A 117 3.13 29.09 -19.82
N PRO A 118 2.61 30.05 -20.60
CA PRO A 118 2.19 31.34 -20.06
C PRO A 118 1.22 31.19 -18.88
N GLY A 119 1.54 31.86 -17.77
CA GLY A 119 0.77 31.82 -16.53
C GLY A 119 1.10 30.66 -15.58
N SER A 120 2.15 29.88 -15.84
CA SER A 120 2.59 28.79 -14.96
C SER A 120 3.10 29.25 -13.58
N ASP A 121 3.31 30.55 -13.40
CA ASP A 121 3.76 31.23 -12.19
C ASP A 121 2.62 31.92 -11.42
N GLN A 122 1.38 31.82 -11.90
CA GLN A 122 0.23 32.43 -11.26
C GLN A 122 -0.10 31.78 -9.90
N GLU A 123 -0.73 32.56 -9.01
CA GLU A 123 -1.31 32.03 -7.79
C GLU A 123 -2.33 30.91 -8.13
N GLY A 124 -2.30 29.81 -7.38
CA GLY A 124 -3.15 28.64 -7.65
C GLY A 124 -2.62 27.69 -8.71
N VAL A 125 -1.39 27.90 -9.19
CA VAL A 125 -0.60 26.90 -9.90
C VAL A 125 0.38 26.28 -8.91
N ILE A 126 0.28 24.96 -8.70
CA ILE A 126 1.06 24.24 -7.69
C ILE A 126 1.75 23.04 -8.36
N ALA A 127 2.97 22.71 -7.93
CA ALA A 127 3.60 21.44 -8.27
C ALA A 127 3.27 20.40 -7.20
N PHE A 128 3.29 19.09 -7.48
CA PHE A 128 3.17 18.09 -6.40
C PHE A 128 4.50 17.38 -6.14
N ARG A 129 5.28 17.89 -5.18
CA ARG A 129 6.60 17.32 -4.85
C ARG A 129 6.95 17.34 -3.36
N SER A 130 6.59 18.39 -2.64
CA SER A 130 7.01 18.65 -1.27
C SER A 130 5.84 18.63 -0.29
N MET A 131 6.18 18.59 1.01
CA MET A 131 5.20 18.77 2.07
C MET A 131 4.48 20.13 1.97
N ASP A 132 5.20 21.20 1.59
CA ASP A 132 4.60 22.53 1.41
C ASP A 132 3.60 22.55 0.25
N ASP A 133 3.91 21.86 -0.85
CA ASP A 133 2.97 21.68 -1.96
C ASP A 133 1.69 20.98 -1.50
N CYS A 134 1.83 19.89 -0.74
CA CYS A 134 0.71 19.12 -0.21
C CYS A 134 -0.17 19.96 0.71
N LEU A 135 0.44 20.70 1.65
CA LEU A 135 -0.26 21.62 2.54
C LEU A 135 -1.03 22.69 1.75
N LEU A 136 -0.39 23.29 0.74
CA LEU A 136 -1.03 24.30 -0.08
C LEU A 136 -2.22 23.73 -0.87
N MET A 137 -2.10 22.52 -1.42
CA MET A 137 -3.19 21.82 -2.08
C MET A 137 -4.36 21.55 -1.13
N MET A 138 -4.09 21.09 0.10
CA MET A 138 -5.12 20.88 1.13
C MET A 138 -5.82 22.18 1.52
N GLU A 139 -5.09 23.28 1.67
CA GLU A 139 -5.65 24.60 1.95
C GLU A 139 -6.53 25.13 0.80
N TYR A 140 -6.17 24.81 -0.44
CA TYR A 140 -6.99 25.15 -1.61
C TYR A 140 -8.27 24.32 -1.65
N ALA A 141 -8.20 23.03 -1.35
CA ALA A 141 -9.38 22.16 -1.34
C ALA A 141 -10.43 22.58 -0.30
N LYS A 142 -10.02 23.22 0.81
CA LYS A 142 -10.95 23.80 1.79
C LYS A 142 -11.75 24.99 1.22
N LYS A 143 -11.19 25.72 0.25
CA LYS A 143 -11.73 27.01 -0.25
C LYS A 143 -12.38 26.90 -1.62
N PHE A 144 -11.94 25.94 -2.42
CA PHE A 144 -12.28 25.82 -3.83
C PHE A 144 -12.78 24.43 -4.17
N LYS A 145 -13.39 24.29 -5.36
CA LYS A 145 -14.06 23.04 -5.74
C LYS A 145 -13.55 22.43 -7.02
N LYS A 146 -12.82 23.14 -7.89
CA LYS A 146 -12.38 22.59 -9.18
C LYS A 146 -10.88 22.57 -9.32
N ALA A 147 -10.33 21.39 -9.57
CA ALA A 147 -8.91 21.18 -9.81
C ALA A 147 -8.65 20.59 -11.20
N ILE A 148 -7.57 21.05 -11.82
CA ILE A 148 -7.00 20.42 -13.01
C ILE A 148 -5.62 19.89 -12.68
N VAL A 149 -5.38 18.62 -12.96
CA VAL A 149 -4.06 18.00 -12.83
C VAL A 149 -3.47 17.80 -14.22
N ILE A 150 -2.33 18.42 -14.50
CA ILE A 150 -1.62 18.28 -15.76
C ILE A 150 -0.57 17.17 -15.59
N GLY A 151 -0.79 16.04 -16.28
CA GLY A 151 0.06 14.85 -16.27
C GLY A 151 -0.70 13.61 -15.79
N GLY A 152 -0.90 12.63 -16.69
CA GLY A 152 -1.54 11.33 -16.39
C GLY A 152 -0.54 10.23 -15.99
N GLY A 153 0.54 10.59 -15.29
CA GLY A 153 1.51 9.66 -14.72
C GLY A 153 1.19 9.31 -13.26
N LEU A 154 2.01 8.47 -12.62
CA LEU A 154 1.82 7.99 -11.24
C LEU A 154 1.46 9.12 -10.25
N LEU A 155 2.31 10.14 -10.14
CA LEU A 155 2.10 11.27 -9.23
C LEU A 155 0.87 12.11 -9.59
N GLY A 156 0.52 12.22 -10.87
CA GLY A 156 -0.64 12.99 -11.29
C GLY A 156 -1.95 12.28 -10.94
N LEU A 157 -1.99 10.95 -11.12
CA LEU A 157 -3.14 10.14 -10.70
C LEU A 157 -3.29 10.13 -9.17
N GLU A 158 -2.17 10.04 -8.44
CA GLU A 158 -2.14 10.16 -6.98
C GLU A 158 -2.64 11.52 -6.48
N ALA A 159 -2.16 12.61 -7.08
CA ALA A 159 -2.60 13.96 -6.78
C ALA A 159 -4.10 14.13 -7.07
N ALA A 160 -4.56 13.63 -8.21
CA ALA A 160 -5.96 13.71 -8.60
C ALA A 160 -6.87 12.97 -7.61
N ARG A 161 -6.47 11.77 -7.18
CA ARG A 161 -7.20 11.03 -6.15
C ARG A 161 -7.24 11.79 -4.82
N GLY A 162 -6.11 12.35 -4.40
CA GLY A 162 -6.06 13.16 -3.17
C GLY A 162 -7.02 14.34 -3.20
N LEU A 163 -7.05 15.09 -4.30
CA LEU A 163 -7.96 16.23 -4.46
C LEU A 163 -9.44 15.81 -4.52
N LEU A 164 -9.76 14.67 -5.15
CA LEU A 164 -11.11 14.10 -5.10
C LEU A 164 -11.52 13.77 -3.65
N ASN A 165 -10.66 13.10 -2.88
CA ASN A 165 -10.93 12.77 -1.47
C ASN A 165 -11.13 14.02 -0.60
N LEU A 166 -10.45 15.12 -0.94
CA LEU A 166 -10.61 16.42 -0.28
C LEU A 166 -11.88 17.18 -0.76
N GLY A 167 -12.70 16.58 -1.61
CA GLY A 167 -14.00 17.12 -2.06
C GLY A 167 -13.92 18.09 -3.23
N MET A 168 -12.86 18.04 -4.04
CA MET A 168 -12.75 18.79 -5.29
C MET A 168 -13.20 17.94 -6.49
N GLU A 169 -13.87 18.54 -7.46
CA GLU A 169 -13.99 17.98 -8.82
C GLU A 169 -12.63 18.04 -9.51
N THR A 170 -12.13 16.90 -9.99
CA THR A 170 -10.78 16.83 -10.57
C THR A 170 -10.79 16.30 -12.01
N GLU A 171 -10.12 17.04 -12.90
CA GLU A 171 -9.91 16.63 -14.29
C GLU A 171 -8.41 16.52 -14.61
N VAL A 172 -7.98 15.36 -15.11
CA VAL A 172 -6.61 15.05 -15.47
C VAL A 172 -6.41 15.29 -16.96
N ILE A 173 -5.45 16.15 -17.29
CA ILE A 173 -5.08 16.50 -18.66
C ILE A 173 -3.76 15.82 -18.98
N HIS A 174 -3.75 14.97 -20.00
CA HIS A 174 -2.56 14.24 -20.40
C HIS A 174 -2.31 14.38 -21.89
N ASN A 175 -1.04 14.59 -22.26
CA ASN A 175 -0.66 14.84 -23.65
C ASN A 175 -0.55 13.56 -24.49
N ALA A 176 -0.35 12.40 -23.86
CA ALA A 176 -0.33 11.12 -24.54
C ALA A 176 -1.75 10.55 -24.71
N ALA A 177 -1.90 9.61 -25.63
CA ALA A 177 -3.17 8.98 -25.94
C ALA A 177 -3.74 8.11 -24.80
N TYR A 178 -2.92 7.73 -23.81
CA TYR A 178 -3.30 6.87 -22.70
C TYR A 178 -2.47 7.16 -21.44
N LEU A 179 -2.99 6.75 -20.28
CA LEU A 179 -2.39 6.97 -18.97
C LEU A 179 -1.08 6.20 -18.79
N MET A 180 -0.17 6.74 -17.97
CA MET A 180 1.10 6.10 -17.62
C MET A 180 1.84 5.53 -18.84
N ASN A 181 1.91 6.29 -19.95
CA ASN A 181 2.32 5.81 -21.26
C ASN A 181 3.78 5.34 -21.38
N ARG A 182 4.57 5.44 -20.31
CA ARG A 182 5.92 4.86 -20.20
C ARG A 182 5.92 3.52 -19.47
N GLN A 183 4.90 3.24 -18.68
CA GLN A 183 4.76 2.06 -17.81
C GLN A 183 3.62 1.13 -18.24
N LEU A 184 2.70 1.58 -19.08
CA LEU A 184 1.56 0.80 -19.54
C LEU A 184 1.54 0.66 -21.06
N ASP A 185 0.79 -0.33 -21.50
CA ASP A 185 0.33 -0.43 -22.88
C ASP A 185 -1.13 0.05 -22.99
N PRO A 186 -1.67 0.24 -24.21
CA PRO A 186 -3.03 0.76 -24.37
C PRO A 186 -4.12 -0.06 -23.68
N MET A 187 -3.96 -1.40 -23.61
CA MET A 187 -4.95 -2.27 -22.99
C MET A 187 -5.00 -2.08 -21.47
N SER A 188 -3.86 -2.20 -20.80
CA SER A 188 -3.74 -1.98 -19.35
C SER A 188 -4.08 -0.54 -18.94
N ALA A 189 -3.71 0.44 -19.76
CA ALA A 189 -4.07 1.84 -19.51
C ALA A 189 -5.58 2.11 -19.66
N GLY A 190 -6.26 1.42 -20.59
CA GLY A 190 -7.71 1.50 -20.74
C GLY A 190 -8.45 0.95 -19.51
N LEU A 191 -8.00 -0.19 -18.98
CA LEU A 191 -8.54 -0.76 -17.75
C LEU A 191 -8.37 0.21 -16.57
N LEU A 192 -7.16 0.78 -16.42
CA LEU A 192 -6.88 1.78 -15.40
C LEU A 192 -7.78 3.01 -15.55
N GLN A 193 -7.96 3.51 -16.76
CA GLN A 193 -8.79 4.67 -17.01
C GLN A 193 -10.25 4.40 -16.61
N THR A 194 -10.83 3.28 -17.04
CA THR A 194 -12.22 2.93 -16.70
C THR A 194 -12.43 2.85 -15.19
N GLU A 195 -11.51 2.21 -14.47
CA GLU A 195 -11.57 2.08 -13.03
C GLU A 195 -11.49 3.45 -12.32
N LEU A 196 -10.55 4.31 -12.74
CA LEU A 196 -10.40 5.64 -12.14
C LEU A 196 -11.56 6.59 -12.50
N GLU A 197 -12.17 6.44 -13.68
CA GLU A 197 -13.39 7.17 -14.08
C GLU A 197 -14.60 6.77 -13.23
N ALA A 198 -14.77 5.47 -12.95
CA ALA A 198 -15.81 4.97 -12.06
C ALA A 198 -15.70 5.56 -10.65
N GLN A 199 -14.49 5.94 -10.24
CA GLN A 199 -14.20 6.57 -8.95
C GLN A 199 -14.30 8.11 -8.98
N GLY A 200 -14.76 8.70 -10.08
CA GLY A 200 -15.06 10.13 -10.20
C GLY A 200 -13.98 10.99 -10.85
N MET A 201 -12.86 10.42 -11.29
CA MET A 201 -11.87 11.18 -12.08
C MET A 201 -12.39 11.44 -13.49
N LYS A 202 -12.03 12.60 -14.06
CA LYS A 202 -12.28 12.91 -15.47
C LYS A 202 -10.95 12.98 -16.20
N PHE A 203 -10.89 12.45 -17.42
CA PHE A 203 -9.66 12.45 -18.22
C PHE A 203 -9.84 13.20 -19.54
N ARG A 204 -8.80 13.96 -19.92
CA ARG A 204 -8.60 14.46 -21.29
C ARG A 204 -7.24 14.03 -21.81
N LEU A 205 -7.26 12.91 -22.52
CA LEU A 205 -6.08 12.29 -23.12
C LEU A 205 -5.81 12.89 -24.51
N GLY A 206 -4.55 12.85 -24.94
CA GLY A 206 -4.11 13.44 -26.20
C GLY A 206 -4.25 14.96 -26.28
N GLN A 207 -4.41 15.65 -25.13
CA GLN A 207 -4.63 17.10 -25.07
C GLN A 207 -3.39 17.83 -24.57
N GLN A 208 -3.06 18.93 -25.21
CA GLN A 208 -1.94 19.79 -24.82
C GLN A 208 -2.44 21.08 -24.21
N THR A 209 -2.00 21.38 -22.98
CA THR A 209 -2.20 22.69 -22.35
C THR A 209 -1.23 23.70 -22.93
N VAL A 210 -1.74 24.85 -23.37
CA VAL A 210 -0.93 25.92 -24.00
C VAL A 210 -0.91 27.22 -23.22
N GLN A 211 -1.78 27.38 -22.22
CA GLN A 211 -1.83 28.56 -21.35
C GLN A 211 -2.57 28.26 -20.06
N ILE A 212 -2.10 28.81 -18.93
CA ILE A 212 -2.90 28.97 -17.71
C ILE A 212 -3.66 30.30 -17.81
N ILE A 213 -4.98 30.22 -17.68
CA ILE A 213 -5.87 31.38 -17.81
C ILE A 213 -6.00 32.03 -16.43
N GLY A 214 -5.81 33.34 -16.36
CA GLY A 214 -5.98 34.09 -15.11
C GLY A 214 -5.37 35.49 -15.22
N ASP A 215 -5.68 36.31 -14.23
CA ASP A 215 -5.12 37.65 -14.04
C ASP A 215 -4.54 37.71 -12.63
N GLY A 216 -3.27 37.33 -12.49
CA GLY A 216 -2.57 37.11 -11.21
C GLY A 216 -2.85 35.76 -10.54
N ARG A 217 -4.08 35.23 -10.66
CA ARG A 217 -4.50 33.92 -10.12
C ARG A 217 -5.13 33.04 -11.19
N ALA A 218 -4.80 31.75 -11.17
CA ALA A 218 -5.35 30.73 -12.05
C ALA A 218 -6.87 30.64 -11.93
N LYS A 219 -7.54 30.65 -13.08
CA LYS A 219 -8.99 30.45 -13.26
C LYS A 219 -9.29 29.29 -14.22
N GLY A 220 -8.26 28.63 -14.73
CA GLY A 220 -8.40 27.52 -15.67
C GLY A 220 -7.22 27.39 -16.61
N ILE A 221 -7.41 26.60 -17.66
CA ILE A 221 -6.41 26.38 -18.71
C ILE A 221 -7.00 26.53 -20.10
N ARG A 222 -6.12 26.79 -21.07
CA ARG A 222 -6.43 26.72 -22.50
C ARG A 222 -5.72 25.53 -23.12
N LEU A 223 -6.45 24.74 -23.88
CA LEU A 223 -5.92 23.64 -24.66
C LEU A 223 -5.50 24.11 -26.06
N ALA A 224 -4.62 23.35 -26.72
CA ALA A 224 -4.19 23.62 -28.10
C ALA A 224 -5.35 23.61 -29.11
N SER A 225 -6.43 22.88 -28.81
CA SER A 225 -7.69 22.90 -29.58
C SER A 225 -8.42 24.24 -29.52
N GLY A 226 -8.02 25.15 -28.64
CA GLY A 226 -8.72 26.40 -28.33
C GLY A 226 -9.74 26.29 -27.20
N SER A 227 -10.08 25.07 -26.75
CA SER A 227 -10.99 24.85 -25.63
C SER A 227 -10.45 25.45 -24.33
N LYS A 228 -11.35 25.98 -23.50
CA LYS A 228 -11.04 26.50 -22.17
C LYS A 228 -11.69 25.62 -21.12
N LEU A 229 -10.94 25.27 -20.08
CA LEU A 229 -11.41 24.50 -18.94
C LEU A 229 -11.22 25.35 -17.69
N MET A 230 -12.26 25.50 -16.90
CA MET A 230 -12.25 26.34 -15.70
C MET A 230 -11.81 25.53 -14.48
N ALA A 231 -10.91 26.08 -13.69
CA ALA A 231 -10.42 25.47 -12.46
C ALA A 231 -9.88 26.54 -11.50
N ASP A 232 -9.96 26.27 -10.21
CA ASP A 232 -9.47 27.14 -9.14
C ASP A 232 -8.04 26.78 -8.71
N LEU A 233 -7.64 25.54 -9.01
CA LEU A 233 -6.34 24.95 -8.72
C LEU A 233 -5.83 24.23 -9.99
N VAL A 234 -4.61 24.53 -10.39
CA VAL A 234 -3.89 23.78 -11.43
C VAL A 234 -2.67 23.12 -10.81
N VAL A 235 -2.56 21.80 -10.96
CA VAL A 235 -1.44 21.02 -10.43
C VAL A 235 -0.58 20.50 -11.57
N PHE A 236 0.72 20.78 -11.53
CA PHE A 236 1.69 20.19 -12.45
C PHE A 236 2.27 18.89 -11.88
N ALA A 237 2.09 17.79 -12.62
CA ALA A 237 2.62 16.46 -12.34
C ALA A 237 3.22 15.83 -13.60
N VAL A 238 4.02 16.61 -14.35
CA VAL A 238 4.57 16.22 -15.67
C VAL A 238 6.01 15.70 -15.64
N GLY A 239 6.50 15.36 -14.44
CA GLY A 239 7.84 14.81 -14.24
C GLY A 239 8.73 15.70 -13.38
N ILE A 240 10.01 15.30 -13.30
CA ILE A 240 11.01 15.92 -12.43
C ILE A 240 12.27 16.28 -13.23
N SER A 241 13.00 17.29 -12.75
CA SER A 241 14.29 17.73 -13.27
C SER A 241 15.37 17.62 -12.20
N PRO A 242 16.46 16.86 -12.43
CA PRO A 242 17.58 16.76 -11.49
C PRO A 242 18.13 18.12 -11.06
N ASN A 243 18.38 18.28 -9.76
CA ASN A 243 18.93 19.51 -9.19
C ASN A 243 20.46 19.55 -9.33
N VAL A 244 20.94 20.00 -10.48
CA VAL A 244 22.36 19.92 -10.86
C VAL A 244 23.12 21.24 -10.73
N ASP A 245 22.44 22.36 -10.48
CA ASP A 245 23.04 23.69 -10.56
C ASP A 245 24.25 23.83 -9.64
N ILE A 246 24.17 23.31 -8.41
CA ILE A 246 25.32 23.34 -7.49
C ILE A 246 26.54 22.59 -8.03
N GLY A 247 26.33 21.48 -8.76
CA GLY A 247 27.41 20.74 -9.40
C GLY A 247 27.97 21.49 -10.60
N ARG A 248 27.10 22.02 -11.45
CA ARG A 248 27.47 22.79 -12.65
C ARG A 248 28.26 24.05 -12.30
N ASP A 249 27.75 24.84 -11.36
CA ASP A 249 28.36 26.11 -10.92
C ASP A 249 29.69 25.88 -10.20
N SER A 250 29.88 24.67 -9.65
CA SER A 250 31.13 24.23 -9.04
C SER A 250 32.12 23.62 -10.04
N GLY A 251 31.75 23.55 -11.33
CA GLY A 251 32.58 23.02 -12.41
C GLY A 251 32.72 21.49 -12.40
N LEU A 252 31.75 20.77 -11.86
CA LEU A 252 31.66 19.32 -12.01
C LEU A 252 31.15 18.96 -13.41
N ALA A 253 31.47 17.75 -13.89
CA ALA A 253 30.87 17.20 -15.09
C ALA A 253 29.35 17.00 -14.87
N VAL A 254 28.55 17.65 -15.71
CA VAL A 254 27.08 17.63 -15.64
C VAL A 254 26.52 17.47 -17.05
N SER A 255 25.51 16.62 -17.19
CA SER A 255 24.69 16.47 -18.39
C SER A 255 23.23 16.72 -17.98
N ARG A 256 22.39 15.68 -17.93
CA ARG A 256 21.05 15.74 -17.36
C ARG A 256 21.11 15.71 -15.83
N GLY A 257 22.03 14.92 -15.27
CA GLY A 257 22.40 14.87 -13.86
C GLY A 257 23.87 15.22 -13.64
N ILE A 258 24.30 15.21 -12.39
CA ILE A 258 25.71 15.24 -12.01
C ILE A 258 26.32 13.89 -12.38
N ILE A 259 27.29 13.90 -13.30
CA ILE A 259 27.87 12.66 -13.84
C ILE A 259 28.71 11.99 -12.75
N VAL A 260 28.43 10.70 -12.51
CA VAL A 260 29.15 9.87 -11.55
C VAL A 260 29.66 8.57 -12.18
N ASP A 261 30.74 8.05 -11.61
CA ASP A 261 31.25 6.71 -11.91
C ASP A 261 30.45 5.59 -11.19
N ASP A 262 30.87 4.34 -11.37
CA ASP A 262 30.20 3.18 -10.77
C ASP A 262 30.28 3.11 -9.24
N TYR A 263 31.02 4.02 -8.59
CA TYR A 263 31.12 4.16 -7.14
C TYR A 263 30.55 5.50 -6.65
N MET A 264 29.72 6.14 -7.47
CA MET A 264 29.04 7.40 -7.20
C MET A 264 29.98 8.61 -7.03
N GLN A 265 31.24 8.49 -7.46
CA GLN A 265 32.21 9.57 -7.43
C GLN A 265 32.00 10.47 -8.65
N THR A 266 32.02 11.79 -8.43
CA THR A 266 31.91 12.77 -9.52
C THR A 266 33.26 12.96 -10.22
N SER A 267 33.35 13.92 -11.14
CA SER A 267 34.63 14.41 -11.71
C SER A 267 35.64 14.96 -10.67
N ASP A 268 35.26 15.09 -9.40
CA ASP A 268 36.15 15.39 -8.29
C ASP A 268 36.26 14.20 -7.34
N LYS A 269 37.49 13.83 -6.97
CA LYS A 269 37.79 12.65 -6.13
C LYS A 269 37.30 12.76 -4.68
N TYR A 270 36.85 13.94 -4.24
CA TYR A 270 36.31 14.15 -2.89
C TYR A 270 34.83 14.56 -2.91
N ILE A 271 34.18 14.51 -4.07
CA ILE A 271 32.78 14.88 -4.22
C ILE A 271 32.04 13.73 -4.87
N TYR A 272 30.95 13.32 -4.23
CA TYR A 272 30.10 12.21 -4.62
C TYR A 272 28.68 12.73 -4.87
N ALA A 273 27.90 12.00 -5.66
CA ALA A 273 26.49 12.32 -5.84
C ALA A 273 25.62 11.05 -5.84
N VAL A 274 24.49 11.12 -5.15
CA VAL A 274 23.49 10.02 -5.09
C VAL A 274 22.09 10.57 -5.27
N GLY A 275 21.15 9.70 -5.59
CA GLY A 275 19.75 10.08 -5.75
C GLY A 275 19.44 10.60 -7.15
N GLU A 276 18.31 11.27 -7.28
CA GLU A 276 17.81 11.75 -8.58
C GLU A 276 18.70 12.84 -9.22
N CYS A 277 19.61 13.44 -8.45
CA CYS A 277 20.57 14.41 -8.95
C CYS A 277 21.75 13.77 -9.70
N ALA A 278 21.98 12.46 -9.51
CA ALA A 278 23.09 11.73 -10.09
C ALA A 278 22.73 11.15 -11.48
N GLU A 279 23.71 11.17 -12.38
CA GLU A 279 23.66 10.53 -13.70
C GLU A 279 24.74 9.44 -13.76
N HIS A 280 24.32 8.18 -13.83
CA HIS A 280 25.20 7.02 -13.96
C HIS A 280 24.97 6.40 -15.34
N GLN A 281 26.03 6.25 -16.14
CA GLN A 281 25.98 5.71 -17.50
C GLN A 281 24.89 6.35 -18.39
N GLY A 282 24.69 7.67 -18.27
CA GLY A 282 23.68 8.41 -19.04
C GLY A 282 22.24 8.32 -18.50
N ILE A 283 22.03 7.69 -17.35
CA ILE A 283 20.71 7.46 -16.76
C ILE A 283 20.57 8.22 -15.44
N CYS A 284 19.47 8.98 -15.31
CA CYS A 284 19.01 9.53 -14.03
C CYS A 284 17.80 8.74 -13.55
N TYR A 285 17.87 8.19 -12.35
CA TYR A 285 16.77 7.42 -11.77
C TYR A 285 15.83 8.32 -10.96
N GLY A 286 14.52 8.13 -11.15
CA GLY A 286 13.44 8.79 -10.40
C GLY A 286 12.70 7.84 -9.45
N LEU A 287 13.36 6.77 -9.00
CA LEU A 287 12.75 5.68 -8.22
C LEU A 287 13.63 5.34 -7.03
N VAL A 288 13.03 5.16 -5.86
CA VAL A 288 13.75 5.00 -4.57
C VAL A 288 14.70 3.80 -4.53
N ALA A 289 14.32 2.66 -5.12
CA ALA A 289 15.15 1.45 -5.08
C ALA A 289 16.52 1.68 -5.74
N PRO A 290 16.61 2.18 -6.99
CA PRO A 290 17.88 2.61 -7.57
C PRO A 290 18.67 3.59 -6.70
N LEU A 291 18.01 4.58 -6.07
CA LEU A 291 18.72 5.57 -5.25
C LEU A 291 19.35 4.94 -4.00
N TYR A 292 18.69 3.92 -3.43
CA TYR A 292 19.19 3.19 -2.27
C TYR A 292 20.34 2.26 -2.67
N ASP A 293 20.30 1.68 -3.86
CA ASP A 293 21.42 0.90 -4.40
C ASP A 293 22.67 1.78 -4.55
N GLN A 294 22.52 2.99 -5.12
CA GLN A 294 23.59 3.99 -5.20
C GLN A 294 24.16 4.33 -3.81
N ALA A 295 23.27 4.59 -2.84
CA ALA A 295 23.66 4.94 -1.48
C ALA A 295 24.48 3.84 -0.79
N ARG A 296 24.10 2.56 -0.97
CA ARG A 296 24.84 1.41 -0.40
C ARG A 296 26.24 1.27 -1.00
N VAL A 297 26.35 1.36 -2.33
CA VAL A 297 27.65 1.27 -3.02
C VAL A 297 28.57 2.40 -2.54
N LEU A 298 28.05 3.63 -2.46
CA LEU A 298 28.84 4.75 -1.96
C LEU A 298 29.24 4.60 -0.49
N ALA A 299 28.32 4.19 0.39
CA ALA A 299 28.61 4.01 1.80
C ALA A 299 29.75 3.00 2.02
N ARG A 300 29.71 1.86 1.32
CA ARG A 300 30.81 0.87 1.37
C ARG A 300 32.12 1.44 0.86
N LYS A 301 32.09 2.21 -0.24
CA LYS A 301 33.27 2.89 -0.79
C LYS A 301 33.89 3.87 0.21
N LEU A 302 33.08 4.71 0.84
CA LEU A 302 33.52 5.69 1.83
C LEU A 302 34.06 5.02 3.10
N CYS A 303 33.44 3.92 3.53
CA CYS A 303 33.88 3.10 4.66
C CYS A 303 35.07 2.16 4.36
N HIS A 304 35.66 2.24 3.16
CA HIS A 304 36.78 1.40 2.72
C HIS A 304 36.47 -0.11 2.77
N MET A 305 35.22 -0.48 2.51
CA MET A 305 34.76 -1.86 2.40
C MET A 305 34.75 -2.30 0.93
N GLU A 306 35.02 -3.58 0.69
CA GLU A 306 34.88 -4.16 -0.64
C GLU A 306 33.43 -4.05 -1.11
N THR A 307 33.21 -3.57 -2.34
CA THR A 307 31.88 -3.47 -2.93
C THR A 307 31.98 -3.65 -4.43
N GLU A 308 30.96 -4.30 -5.00
CA GLU A 308 30.80 -4.35 -6.44
C GLU A 308 30.48 -2.95 -6.98
N ALA A 309 30.90 -2.73 -8.23
CA ALA A 309 30.61 -1.52 -8.99
C ALA A 309 29.10 -1.46 -9.30
N TYR A 310 28.47 -0.30 -9.14
CA TYR A 310 27.08 -0.10 -9.50
C TYR A 310 26.90 -0.27 -11.02
N GLN A 311 26.09 -1.24 -11.45
CA GLN A 311 25.85 -1.55 -12.87
C GLN A 311 24.59 -0.89 -13.44
N GLY A 312 23.94 -0.01 -12.67
CA GLY A 312 22.59 0.46 -12.97
C GLY A 312 21.51 -0.41 -12.34
N SER A 313 20.27 0.07 -12.36
CA SER A 313 19.11 -0.62 -11.77
C SER A 313 17.99 -0.74 -12.81
N ILE A 314 17.28 -1.88 -12.81
CA ILE A 314 16.10 -2.05 -13.66
C ILE A 314 14.92 -1.29 -13.03
N PRO A 315 14.34 -0.30 -13.72
CA PRO A 315 13.20 0.42 -13.19
C PRO A 315 11.96 -0.49 -13.18
N TYR A 316 11.22 -0.43 -12.09
CA TYR A 316 9.90 -1.01 -11.97
C TYR A 316 8.98 -0.01 -11.26
N SER A 317 7.69 -0.11 -11.52
CA SER A 317 6.68 0.74 -10.91
C SER A 317 5.56 -0.14 -10.38
N LYS A 318 5.08 0.19 -9.20
CA LYS A 318 3.87 -0.39 -8.62
C LYS A 318 2.95 0.77 -8.28
N LEU A 319 1.77 0.79 -8.88
CA LEU A 319 0.71 1.74 -8.54
C LEU A 319 -0.17 1.05 -7.50
N LYS A 320 -0.55 1.79 -6.46
CA LYS A 320 -1.56 1.40 -5.47
C LYS A 320 -2.59 2.53 -5.29
N VAL A 321 -2.88 3.23 -6.38
CA VAL A 321 -3.82 4.34 -6.35
C VAL A 321 -5.21 3.76 -6.39
N SER A 322 -6.03 4.20 -5.45
CA SER A 322 -7.46 3.92 -5.41
C SER A 322 -7.85 2.44 -5.50
N GLY A 323 -7.13 1.57 -4.81
CA GLY A 323 -7.43 0.13 -4.81
C GLY A 323 -7.06 -0.60 -6.10
N VAL A 324 -6.40 0.07 -7.06
CA VAL A 324 -5.96 -0.58 -8.30
C VAL A 324 -4.59 -1.22 -8.09
N ASP A 325 -4.55 -2.55 -8.20
CA ASP A 325 -3.32 -3.31 -8.22
C ASP A 325 -2.70 -3.32 -9.62
N LEU A 326 -1.59 -2.60 -9.77
CA LEU A 326 -0.84 -2.54 -11.02
C LEU A 326 0.66 -2.62 -10.78
N PHE A 327 1.34 -3.45 -11.59
CA PHE A 327 2.78 -3.60 -11.60
C PHE A 327 3.32 -3.56 -13.04
N SER A 328 4.43 -2.86 -13.23
CA SER A 328 5.13 -2.75 -14.51
C SER A 328 6.64 -2.74 -14.31
N VAL A 329 7.36 -3.45 -15.16
CA VAL A 329 8.82 -3.61 -15.07
C VAL A 329 9.44 -3.79 -16.44
N GLY A 330 10.65 -3.26 -16.62
CA GLY A 330 11.45 -3.51 -17.81
C GLY A 330 10.86 -2.93 -19.10
N GLU A 331 11.06 -3.63 -20.21
CA GLU A 331 10.70 -3.18 -21.55
C GLU A 331 9.32 -3.68 -21.98
N ILE A 332 8.39 -2.77 -22.23
CA ILE A 332 6.98 -3.10 -22.53
C ILE A 332 6.43 -2.40 -23.79
N GLY A 333 7.32 -1.78 -24.56
CA GLY A 333 6.99 -0.96 -25.73
C GLY A 333 6.35 -1.75 -26.87
N PRO A 334 5.94 -1.08 -27.96
CA PRO A 334 5.35 -1.75 -29.11
C PRO A 334 6.36 -2.59 -29.91
N ASP A 335 7.65 -2.26 -29.82
CA ASP A 335 8.73 -2.87 -30.63
C ASP A 335 9.33 -4.14 -30.00
N ILE A 336 8.80 -4.60 -28.86
CA ILE A 336 9.27 -5.81 -28.18
C ILE A 336 8.31 -6.97 -28.39
N SER A 337 8.85 -8.17 -28.55
CA SER A 337 8.06 -9.38 -28.75
C SER A 337 7.31 -9.77 -27.49
N ILE A 338 6.14 -10.39 -27.65
CA ILE A 338 5.28 -10.82 -26.54
C ILE A 338 5.47 -12.33 -26.35
N ALA A 339 5.76 -12.75 -25.12
CA ALA A 339 5.83 -14.17 -24.75
C ALA A 339 4.51 -14.68 -24.17
N VAL A 340 3.86 -13.87 -23.33
CA VAL A 340 2.59 -14.20 -22.69
C VAL A 340 1.69 -12.97 -22.74
N GLN A 341 0.43 -13.18 -23.10
CA GLN A 341 -0.62 -12.18 -22.98
C GLN A 341 -1.93 -12.85 -22.56
N GLU A 342 -2.44 -12.47 -21.40
CA GLU A 342 -3.66 -12.99 -20.80
C GLU A 342 -4.56 -11.81 -20.42
N TYR A 343 -5.84 -11.92 -20.75
CA TYR A 343 -6.83 -10.91 -20.41
C TYR A 343 -8.12 -11.59 -19.95
N ASP A 344 -8.48 -11.37 -18.70
CA ASP A 344 -9.76 -11.77 -18.12
C ASP A 344 -10.61 -10.52 -17.91
N ARG A 345 -11.63 -10.37 -18.75
CA ARG A 345 -12.53 -9.22 -18.71
C ARG A 345 -13.53 -9.28 -17.57
N LEU A 346 -13.92 -10.48 -17.12
CA LEU A 346 -14.89 -10.63 -16.03
C LEU A 346 -14.26 -10.20 -14.71
N GLN A 347 -12.98 -10.53 -14.53
CA GLN A 347 -12.22 -10.22 -13.33
C GLN A 347 -11.38 -8.94 -13.45
N PHE A 348 -11.46 -8.23 -14.59
CA PHE A 348 -10.63 -7.06 -14.91
C PHE A 348 -9.12 -7.31 -14.73
N LYS A 349 -8.63 -8.50 -15.05
CA LYS A 349 -7.21 -8.88 -14.92
C LYS A 349 -6.50 -8.87 -16.26
N TYR A 350 -5.28 -8.35 -16.28
CA TYR A 350 -4.43 -8.36 -17.47
C TYR A 350 -2.98 -8.68 -17.11
N LYS A 351 -2.38 -9.59 -17.88
CA LYS A 351 -0.98 -9.98 -17.76
C LYS A 351 -0.33 -9.94 -19.13
N LYS A 352 0.79 -9.25 -19.24
CA LYS A 352 1.65 -9.24 -20.43
C LYS A 352 3.09 -9.46 -20.00
N VAL A 353 3.78 -10.38 -20.66
CA VAL A 353 5.21 -10.61 -20.48
C VAL A 353 5.90 -10.50 -21.84
N THR A 354 6.97 -9.72 -21.90
CA THR A 354 7.69 -9.42 -23.13
C THR A 354 9.07 -10.09 -23.16
N ILE A 355 9.56 -10.36 -24.37
CA ILE A 355 10.83 -11.03 -24.62
C ILE A 355 11.67 -10.27 -25.64
N ARG A 356 12.98 -10.31 -25.42
CA ARG A 356 14.01 -9.82 -26.35
C ARG A 356 15.13 -10.85 -26.40
N ASP A 357 15.49 -11.28 -27.60
CA ASP A 357 16.58 -12.25 -27.84
C ASP A 357 16.44 -13.55 -27.02
N GLY A 358 15.22 -14.07 -26.91
CA GLY A 358 14.90 -15.28 -26.14
C GLY A 358 14.82 -15.10 -24.62
N LYS A 359 15.12 -13.89 -24.11
CA LYS A 359 15.12 -13.58 -22.67
C LYS A 359 13.94 -12.71 -22.27
N LEU A 360 13.48 -12.88 -21.04
CA LEU A 360 12.45 -12.03 -20.45
C LEU A 360 12.96 -10.60 -20.29
N ALA A 361 12.17 -9.65 -20.79
CA ALA A 361 12.58 -8.25 -20.91
C ALA A 361 11.67 -7.28 -20.15
N GLY A 362 10.41 -7.63 -19.96
CA GLY A 362 9.45 -6.78 -19.25
C GLY A 362 8.15 -7.49 -18.92
N ALA A 363 7.36 -6.88 -18.03
CA ALA A 363 6.05 -7.39 -17.66
C ALA A 363 5.08 -6.27 -17.25
N ILE A 364 3.79 -6.47 -17.52
CA ILE A 364 2.66 -5.69 -17.00
C ILE A 364 1.72 -6.67 -16.31
N LEU A 365 1.37 -6.39 -15.06
CA LEU A 365 0.36 -7.13 -14.29
C LEU A 365 -0.68 -6.12 -13.79
N TYR A 366 -1.95 -6.33 -14.08
CA TYR A 366 -3.08 -5.48 -13.70
C TYR A 366 -4.18 -6.32 -13.08
N GLY A 367 -4.79 -5.84 -11.99
CA GLY A 367 -5.85 -6.52 -11.23
C GLY A 367 -5.33 -7.66 -10.35
N ASP A 368 -4.32 -8.42 -10.82
CA ASP A 368 -3.58 -9.40 -10.03
C ASP A 368 -2.08 -9.15 -10.16
N THR A 369 -1.44 -8.68 -9.07
CA THR A 369 0.00 -8.40 -9.02
C THR A 369 0.80 -9.38 -8.18
N THR A 370 0.22 -10.55 -7.86
CA THR A 370 0.87 -11.57 -7.01
C THR A 370 2.22 -12.03 -7.55
N GLU A 371 2.36 -12.16 -8.87
CA GLU A 371 3.61 -12.57 -9.53
C GLU A 371 4.65 -11.44 -9.67
N SER A 372 4.41 -10.24 -9.11
CA SER A 372 5.28 -9.07 -9.33
C SER A 372 6.74 -9.28 -8.92
N GLN A 373 7.00 -9.90 -7.76
CA GLN A 373 8.38 -10.18 -7.32
C GLN A 373 9.05 -11.26 -8.17
N THR A 374 8.32 -12.32 -8.52
CA THR A 374 8.81 -13.38 -9.42
C THR A 374 9.22 -12.79 -10.77
N MET A 375 8.35 -11.98 -11.37
CA MET A 375 8.64 -11.30 -12.64
C MET A 375 9.83 -10.37 -12.54
N LEU A 376 9.93 -9.58 -11.46
CA LEU A 376 11.09 -8.72 -11.21
C LEU A 376 12.39 -9.53 -11.13
N GLY A 377 12.37 -10.65 -10.41
CA GLY A 377 13.53 -11.54 -10.26
C GLY A 377 13.97 -12.12 -11.60
N TYR A 378 13.03 -12.60 -12.42
CA TYR A 378 13.29 -13.12 -13.76
C TYR A 378 13.89 -12.07 -14.70
N ILE A 379 13.33 -10.86 -14.72
CA ILE A 379 13.83 -9.79 -15.58
C ILE A 379 15.21 -9.32 -15.11
N LYS A 380 15.45 -9.23 -13.79
CA LYS A 380 16.77 -8.88 -13.23
C LYS A 380 17.88 -9.84 -13.65
N ARG A 381 17.60 -11.15 -13.66
CA ARG A 381 18.58 -12.16 -14.09
C ARG A 381 18.58 -12.45 -15.59
N GLN A 382 17.73 -11.75 -16.35
CA GLN A 382 17.49 -12.00 -17.77
C GLN A 382 17.19 -13.48 -18.06
N ALA A 383 16.23 -14.03 -17.33
CA ALA A 383 15.80 -15.42 -17.44
C ALA A 383 15.37 -15.80 -18.87
N ASP A 384 15.55 -17.06 -19.23
CA ASP A 384 15.11 -17.56 -20.53
C ASP A 384 13.57 -17.65 -20.57
N ALA A 385 12.97 -17.35 -21.73
CA ALA A 385 11.52 -17.38 -21.90
C ALA A 385 10.90 -18.75 -21.55
N HIS A 386 11.63 -19.85 -21.77
CA HIS A 386 11.17 -21.19 -21.42
C HIS A 386 10.96 -21.39 -19.91
N GLU A 387 11.60 -20.58 -19.06
CA GLU A 387 11.43 -20.66 -17.62
C GLU A 387 10.02 -20.21 -17.17
N LEU A 388 9.28 -19.47 -18.01
CA LEU A 388 7.87 -19.16 -17.75
C LEU A 388 6.98 -20.40 -17.74
N ALA A 389 7.29 -21.41 -18.55
CA ALA A 389 6.51 -22.64 -18.64
C ALA A 389 6.63 -23.51 -17.38
N ALA A 390 7.64 -23.25 -16.54
CA ALA A 390 7.83 -23.93 -15.26
C ALA A 390 6.98 -23.31 -14.13
N ILE A 391 6.30 -22.19 -14.37
CA ILE A 391 5.39 -21.57 -13.40
C ILE A 391 4.16 -22.46 -13.30
N LYS A 392 4.04 -23.21 -12.21
CA LYS A 392 2.78 -23.85 -11.85
C LYS A 392 1.77 -22.76 -11.48
N PRO A 393 0.50 -22.85 -11.93
CA PRO A 393 -0.55 -21.98 -11.42
C PRO A 393 -0.55 -22.04 -9.89
N ALA A 394 -0.57 -20.88 -9.23
CA ALA A 394 -0.80 -20.84 -7.80
C ALA A 394 -2.18 -21.48 -7.51
N PRO A 395 -2.33 -22.26 -6.43
CA PRO A 395 -3.64 -22.78 -6.05
C PRO A 395 -4.63 -21.62 -5.84
N ALA A 396 -5.86 -21.78 -6.33
CA ALA A 396 -6.95 -20.85 -6.11
C ALA A 396 -7.51 -21.02 -4.68
N GLY A 397 -7.71 -19.92 -3.93
CA GLY A 397 -8.27 -19.92 -2.57
C GLY A 397 -7.88 -18.70 -1.72
N GLU A 398 -8.59 -18.49 -0.59
CA GLU A 398 -8.54 -17.29 0.28
C GLU A 398 -7.17 -17.03 0.96
N ASN A 399 -6.26 -18.01 1.04
CA ASN A 399 -4.94 -17.87 1.68
C ASN A 399 -3.76 -17.81 0.69
N ARG A 400 -3.97 -17.31 -0.53
CA ARG A 400 -2.96 -17.33 -1.61
C ARG A 400 -1.64 -16.63 -1.25
N MET A 401 -1.69 -15.46 -0.60
CA MET A 401 -0.48 -14.72 -0.23
C MET A 401 0.31 -15.46 0.85
N GLU A 402 -0.38 -16.06 1.82
CA GLU A 402 0.24 -16.86 2.88
C GLU A 402 0.88 -18.12 2.30
N ALA A 403 0.21 -18.81 1.38
CA ALA A 403 0.77 -19.96 0.67
C ALA A 403 2.01 -19.59 -0.17
N LEU A 404 1.96 -18.46 -0.89
CA LEU A 404 3.10 -17.93 -1.65
C LEU A 404 4.29 -17.65 -0.73
N VAL A 405 4.04 -16.99 0.40
CA VAL A 405 5.08 -16.62 1.34
C VAL A 405 5.61 -17.83 2.11
N ALA A 406 4.78 -18.81 2.43
CA ALA A 406 5.23 -20.08 3.02
C ALA A 406 6.18 -20.82 2.08
N ALA A 407 5.83 -20.93 0.79
CA ALA A 407 6.65 -21.57 -0.24
C ALA A 407 7.89 -20.77 -0.68
N MET A 408 7.94 -19.47 -0.38
CA MET A 408 9.04 -18.57 -0.74
C MET A 408 10.39 -19.04 -0.15
N PRO A 409 11.45 -19.24 -0.95
CA PRO A 409 12.79 -19.51 -0.46
C PRO A 409 13.32 -18.40 0.45
N GLY A 410 14.11 -18.76 1.46
CA GLY A 410 14.62 -17.78 2.44
C GLY A 410 15.45 -16.64 1.83
N GLY A 411 16.17 -16.89 0.73
CA GLY A 411 16.97 -15.88 0.02
C GLY A 411 16.15 -14.93 -0.87
N GLU A 412 14.86 -15.21 -1.10
CA GLU A 412 14.04 -14.39 -1.97
C GLU A 412 13.77 -13.01 -1.36
N THR A 413 13.76 -11.99 -2.21
CA THR A 413 13.60 -10.59 -1.80
C THR A 413 12.13 -10.26 -1.56
N VAL A 414 11.80 -9.86 -0.33
CA VAL A 414 10.47 -9.38 0.05
C VAL A 414 10.36 -7.86 -0.19
N CYS A 415 11.36 -7.09 0.25
CA CYS A 415 11.39 -5.64 0.05
C CYS A 415 12.50 -5.25 -0.93
N ALA A 416 12.14 -5.01 -2.19
CA ALA A 416 13.12 -4.64 -3.22
C ALA A 416 13.82 -3.28 -2.98
N CYS A 417 13.16 -2.30 -2.34
CA CYS A 417 13.80 -1.00 -2.06
C CYS A 417 14.87 -1.11 -0.98
N ASN A 418 14.56 -1.80 0.11
CA ASN A 418 15.48 -1.99 1.23
C ASN A 418 16.36 -3.25 1.10
N GLN A 419 16.18 -4.03 0.02
CA GLN A 419 16.86 -5.30 -0.24
C GLN A 419 16.72 -6.29 0.93
N VAL A 420 15.51 -6.39 1.51
CA VAL A 420 15.23 -7.27 2.64
C VAL A 420 14.71 -8.60 2.14
N SER A 421 15.38 -9.70 2.49
CA SER A 421 14.96 -11.07 2.17
C SER A 421 13.97 -11.64 3.19
N LYS A 422 13.28 -12.73 2.83
CA LYS A 422 12.45 -13.51 3.77
C LYS A 422 13.25 -13.93 5.01
N SER A 423 14.45 -14.49 4.82
CA SER A 423 15.31 -14.94 5.91
C SER A 423 15.73 -13.82 6.86
N ALA A 424 15.97 -12.61 6.35
CA ALA A 424 16.31 -11.46 7.18
C ALA A 424 15.13 -11.04 8.06
N ILE A 425 13.91 -11.08 7.53
CA ILE A 425 12.68 -10.78 8.29
C ILE A 425 12.46 -11.83 9.38
N VAL A 426 12.43 -13.12 9.00
CA VAL A 426 12.18 -14.23 9.93
C VAL A 426 13.20 -14.22 11.07
N LYS A 427 14.49 -14.05 10.75
CA LYS A 427 15.56 -14.00 11.76
C LYS A 427 15.38 -12.87 12.77
N VAL A 428 14.91 -11.70 12.32
CA VAL A 428 14.68 -10.56 13.22
C VAL A 428 13.41 -10.75 14.04
N MET A 429 12.36 -11.35 13.47
CA MET A 429 11.16 -11.73 14.21
C MET A 429 11.48 -12.72 15.34
N GLU A 430 12.23 -13.78 15.04
CA GLU A 430 12.64 -14.79 16.03
C GLU A 430 13.54 -14.20 17.11
N LYS A 431 14.50 -13.35 16.73
CA LYS A 431 15.47 -12.78 17.66
C LYS A 431 14.86 -11.73 18.60
N ASP A 432 14.03 -10.84 18.06
CA ASP A 432 13.49 -9.69 18.80
C ASP A 432 12.03 -9.91 19.25
N GLY A 433 11.42 -11.07 18.95
CA GLY A 433 10.06 -11.43 19.35
C GLY A 433 8.97 -10.59 18.68
N LEU A 434 9.17 -10.18 17.43
CA LEU A 434 8.27 -9.26 16.73
C LEU A 434 7.04 -10.00 16.19
N THR A 435 5.85 -9.46 16.42
CA THR A 435 4.58 -10.11 16.08
C THR A 435 3.73 -9.31 15.09
N THR A 436 4.14 -8.10 14.73
CA THR A 436 3.40 -7.25 13.79
C THR A 436 4.25 -6.79 12.61
N ALA A 437 3.60 -6.54 11.48
CA ALA A 437 4.28 -6.01 10.30
C ALA A 437 4.89 -4.61 10.55
N ASP A 438 4.36 -3.83 11.50
CA ASP A 438 4.91 -2.52 11.87
C ASP A 438 6.17 -2.62 12.71
N GLU A 439 6.23 -3.54 13.66
CA GLU A 439 7.46 -3.84 14.39
C GLU A 439 8.56 -4.34 13.44
N VAL A 440 8.22 -5.26 12.54
CA VAL A 440 9.17 -5.75 11.54
C VAL A 440 9.61 -4.62 10.60
N LYS A 441 8.70 -3.74 10.17
CA LYS A 441 9.04 -2.53 9.39
C LYS A 441 10.01 -1.64 10.15
N GLN A 442 9.80 -1.38 11.44
CA GLN A 442 10.68 -0.53 12.24
C GLN A 442 12.11 -1.08 12.30
N LYS A 443 12.25 -2.40 12.44
CA LYS A 443 13.55 -3.09 12.60
C LYS A 443 14.27 -3.36 11.28
N THR A 444 13.54 -3.80 10.26
CA THR A 444 14.11 -4.23 8.97
C THR A 444 14.05 -3.17 7.88
N LYS A 445 13.25 -2.11 8.09
CA LYS A 445 12.85 -1.13 7.07
C LYS A 445 12.01 -1.71 5.92
N ALA A 446 11.65 -3.00 5.94
CA ALA A 446 10.73 -3.56 4.97
C ALA A 446 9.40 -2.79 5.00
N SER A 447 8.83 -2.47 3.84
CA SER A 447 7.63 -1.62 3.71
C SER A 447 7.77 -0.16 4.18
N GLY A 448 8.96 0.27 4.62
CA GLY A 448 9.20 1.64 5.11
C GLY A 448 9.45 2.70 4.05
N SER A 449 9.64 2.31 2.78
CA SER A 449 9.94 3.22 1.68
C SER A 449 8.75 3.39 0.73
N CYS A 450 8.56 2.51 -0.26
CA CYS A 450 7.42 2.63 -1.18
C CYS A 450 6.13 1.93 -0.71
N GLY A 451 6.16 1.21 0.42
CA GLY A 451 5.02 0.40 0.91
C GLY A 451 4.58 -0.75 -0.01
N GLY A 452 5.28 -1.00 -1.12
CA GLY A 452 4.87 -1.96 -2.15
C GLY A 452 4.78 -3.41 -1.66
N CYS A 453 5.61 -3.78 -0.69
CA CYS A 453 5.72 -5.11 -0.11
C CYS A 453 4.89 -5.31 1.17
N ARG A 454 4.08 -4.33 1.60
CA ARG A 454 3.29 -4.43 2.86
C ARG A 454 2.45 -5.71 2.96
N PRO A 455 1.65 -6.10 1.95
CA PRO A 455 0.81 -7.31 2.06
C PRO A 455 1.63 -8.59 2.20
N MET A 456 2.78 -8.65 1.51
CA MET A 456 3.71 -9.78 1.61
C MET A 456 4.39 -9.83 2.99
N LEU A 457 4.67 -8.67 3.58
CA LEU A 457 5.21 -8.58 4.94
C LEU A 457 4.20 -9.03 5.99
N GLU A 458 2.94 -8.60 5.86
CA GLU A 458 1.83 -9.01 6.75
C GLU A 458 1.59 -10.52 6.67
N ALA A 459 1.52 -11.06 5.44
CA ALA A 459 1.42 -12.51 5.23
C ALA A 459 2.64 -13.25 5.80
N LEU A 460 3.87 -12.73 5.64
CA LEU A 460 5.06 -13.36 6.21
C LEU A 460 5.03 -13.37 7.73
N VAL A 461 4.60 -12.28 8.35
CA VAL A 461 4.45 -12.21 9.81
C VAL A 461 3.46 -13.26 10.27
N LYS A 462 2.27 -13.32 9.65
CA LYS A 462 1.23 -14.29 9.98
C LYS A 462 1.70 -15.75 9.81
N VAL A 463 2.33 -16.06 8.68
CA VAL A 463 2.90 -17.40 8.37
C VAL A 463 4.01 -17.79 9.34
N THR A 464 4.87 -16.84 9.73
CA THR A 464 5.98 -17.12 10.65
C THR A 464 5.46 -17.36 12.07
N LEU A 465 4.46 -16.59 12.51
CA LEU A 465 3.83 -16.76 13.83
C LEU A 465 2.99 -18.04 13.92
N SER A 466 2.38 -18.47 12.82
CA SER A 466 1.64 -19.74 12.75
C SER A 466 2.55 -20.97 12.63
N GLY A 467 3.87 -20.81 12.62
CA GLY A 467 4.84 -21.91 12.51
C GLY A 467 4.92 -22.55 11.12
N ALA A 468 4.29 -21.97 10.10
CA ALA A 468 4.24 -22.51 8.75
C ALA A 468 5.57 -22.28 7.99
N SER A 469 6.57 -23.12 8.26
CA SER A 469 7.77 -23.22 7.44
C SER A 469 7.52 -24.07 6.18
N ALA A 470 8.21 -23.78 5.08
CA ALA A 470 8.12 -24.55 3.82
C ALA A 470 8.30 -26.07 4.05
N PRO A 471 7.67 -26.94 3.23
CA PRO A 471 7.69 -28.39 3.44
C PRO A 471 9.10 -28.94 3.19
N THR A 472 9.86 -29.15 4.26
CA THR A 472 11.00 -30.07 4.24
C THR A 472 10.52 -31.46 4.62
N SER A 473 10.74 -32.39 3.70
CA SER A 473 10.52 -33.83 3.85
C SER A 473 10.98 -34.35 5.20
N GLY A 474 10.06 -34.96 5.95
CA GLY A 474 10.35 -35.66 7.20
C GLY A 474 9.18 -35.52 8.15
N MET A 475 8.29 -36.52 8.14
CA MET A 475 7.26 -36.69 9.15
C MET A 475 7.89 -36.72 10.54
N GLU A 476 7.43 -35.86 11.44
CA GLU A 476 7.11 -36.20 12.83
C GLU A 476 6.23 -35.08 13.40
N LEU A 477 5.08 -35.50 13.91
CA LEU A 477 3.93 -34.69 14.30
C LEU A 477 4.10 -34.35 15.79
N GLU A 478 4.26 -33.07 16.16
CA GLU A 478 4.15 -32.66 17.57
C GLU A 478 3.24 -31.43 17.75
N SER A 479 2.03 -31.78 18.22
CA SER A 479 0.99 -31.07 18.99
C SER A 479 0.81 -29.55 18.88
N ALA A 480 -0.31 -29.19 18.25
CA ALA A 480 -1.06 -27.96 18.48
C ALA A 480 -1.64 -27.94 19.92
N THR A 481 -1.44 -26.85 20.65
CA THR A 481 -2.07 -26.64 21.97
C THR A 481 -2.59 -25.22 22.18
N ASP A 482 -3.10 -24.53 21.15
CA ASP A 482 -3.69 -23.20 21.40
C ASP A 482 -5.00 -22.90 20.65
N GLN A 483 -5.80 -23.95 20.40
CA GLN A 483 -7.16 -23.80 19.85
C GLN A 483 -8.25 -24.43 20.73
N SER A 484 -7.95 -24.84 21.97
CA SER A 484 -8.96 -25.45 22.84
C SER A 484 -10.07 -24.45 23.19
N ILE A 485 -11.32 -24.76 22.84
CA ILE A 485 -12.51 -23.91 23.10
C ILE A 485 -12.76 -23.77 24.62
N CYS A 486 -12.40 -24.80 25.37
CA CYS A 486 -12.56 -24.89 26.81
C CYS A 486 -11.36 -25.66 27.40
N PRO A 487 -10.89 -25.32 28.61
CA PRO A 487 -9.82 -26.07 29.26
C PRO A 487 -10.10 -27.58 29.43
N CYS A 488 -11.37 -27.98 29.38
CA CYS A 488 -11.82 -29.38 29.48
C CYS A 488 -11.71 -30.17 28.16
N MET A 489 -11.39 -29.54 27.02
CA MET A 489 -11.26 -30.21 25.71
C MET A 489 -9.98 -29.79 25.01
N THR A 490 -9.32 -30.71 24.31
CA THR A 490 -8.18 -30.35 23.44
C THR A 490 -8.62 -29.92 22.04
N THR A 491 -9.83 -30.30 21.65
CA THR A 491 -10.44 -30.06 20.34
C THR A 491 -10.80 -28.58 20.14
N GLY A 492 -10.44 -28.03 18.98
CA GLY A 492 -10.78 -26.66 18.58
C GLY A 492 -12.10 -26.52 17.83
N HIS A 493 -12.52 -25.28 17.53
CA HIS A 493 -13.79 -25.00 16.84
C HIS A 493 -13.90 -25.72 15.49
N GLU A 494 -12.84 -25.69 14.67
CA GLU A 494 -12.83 -26.31 13.34
C GLU A 494 -12.93 -27.84 13.41
N GLU A 495 -12.14 -28.45 14.31
CA GLU A 495 -12.16 -29.90 14.52
C GLU A 495 -13.52 -30.38 15.01
N LEU A 496 -14.17 -29.64 15.91
CA LEU A 496 -15.49 -29.98 16.43
C LEU A 496 -16.59 -29.83 15.36
N ILE A 497 -16.54 -28.78 14.53
CA ILE A 497 -17.43 -28.61 13.37
C ILE A 497 -17.25 -29.76 12.38
N GLN A 498 -16.00 -30.11 12.08
CA GLN A 498 -15.69 -31.20 11.16
C GLN A 498 -16.15 -32.55 11.73
N LEU A 499 -15.96 -32.81 13.01
CA LEU A 499 -16.43 -34.03 13.67
C LEU A 499 -17.95 -34.17 13.60
N ILE A 500 -18.70 -33.13 13.97
CA ILE A 500 -20.17 -33.17 13.99
C ILE A 500 -20.73 -33.29 12.56
N SER A 501 -20.18 -32.55 11.60
CA SER A 501 -20.63 -32.62 10.19
C SER A 501 -20.32 -33.96 9.54
N THR A 502 -19.16 -34.57 9.82
CA THR A 502 -18.77 -35.87 9.23
C THR A 502 -19.45 -37.07 9.88
N THR A 503 -19.71 -37.01 11.18
CA THR A 503 -20.40 -38.09 11.91
C THR A 503 -21.91 -37.98 11.79
N GLY A 504 -22.45 -36.78 11.58
CA GLY A 504 -23.88 -36.50 11.54
C GLY A 504 -24.60 -36.77 12.87
N THR A 505 -23.87 -36.88 13.98
CA THR A 505 -24.46 -37.16 15.29
C THR A 505 -25.30 -35.98 15.78
N GLU A 506 -26.42 -36.31 16.40
CA GLU A 506 -27.34 -35.35 17.02
C GLU A 506 -27.31 -35.41 18.56
N SER A 507 -26.42 -36.24 19.11
CA SER A 507 -26.34 -36.53 20.53
C SER A 507 -25.11 -35.88 21.15
N SER A 508 -25.31 -34.95 22.08
CA SER A 508 -24.21 -34.36 22.85
C SER A 508 -23.43 -35.40 23.67
N ALA A 509 -24.01 -36.57 23.97
CA ALA A 509 -23.29 -37.67 24.61
C ALA A 509 -22.30 -38.35 23.65
N GLU A 510 -22.72 -38.61 22.41
CA GLU A 510 -21.86 -39.23 21.39
C GLU A 510 -20.72 -38.30 20.98
N VAL A 511 -20.97 -37.00 20.82
CA VAL A 511 -19.89 -36.02 20.54
C VAL A 511 -18.86 -36.02 21.67
N ARG A 512 -19.28 -36.14 22.93
CA ARG A 512 -18.38 -36.18 24.09
C ARG A 512 -17.54 -37.45 24.15
N GLU A 513 -18.04 -38.58 23.69
CA GLU A 513 -17.25 -39.82 23.56
C GLU A 513 -16.21 -39.74 22.43
N LEU A 514 -16.44 -38.87 21.45
CA LEU A 514 -15.60 -38.73 20.26
C LEU A 514 -14.56 -37.61 20.35
N ILE A 515 -14.63 -36.75 21.37
CA ILE A 515 -13.63 -35.70 21.63
C ILE A 515 -12.77 -36.04 22.85
N ASP A 516 -11.50 -35.65 22.81
CA ASP A 516 -10.57 -35.86 23.92
C ASP A 516 -10.83 -34.81 25.02
N LEU A 517 -11.59 -35.20 26.05
CA LEU A 517 -11.78 -34.40 27.25
C LEU A 517 -10.60 -34.58 28.22
N THR A 518 -10.06 -33.47 28.72
CA THR A 518 -8.85 -33.44 29.57
C THR A 518 -9.13 -33.72 31.05
N THR A 519 -10.40 -33.88 31.43
CA THR A 519 -10.87 -34.05 32.83
C THR A 519 -11.81 -35.25 32.96
N ASP A 520 -11.75 -36.01 34.07
CA ASP A 520 -12.62 -37.16 34.43
C ASP A 520 -14.12 -36.80 34.66
N THR A 521 -14.56 -35.64 34.19
CA THR A 521 -15.96 -35.17 34.26
C THR A 521 -16.52 -35.10 32.84
N ASP A 522 -17.82 -35.38 32.66
CA ASP A 522 -18.57 -35.38 31.38
C ASP A 522 -18.65 -34.01 30.65
N GLY A 523 -17.66 -33.12 30.82
CA GLY A 523 -17.60 -31.75 30.34
C GLY A 523 -18.11 -30.74 31.36
N CYS A 524 -17.64 -29.49 31.26
CA CYS A 524 -18.20 -28.37 32.01
C CYS A 524 -19.34 -27.71 31.21
N ARG A 525 -20.04 -26.74 31.83
CA ARG A 525 -21.15 -26.02 31.19
C ARG A 525 -20.79 -25.42 29.82
N THR A 526 -19.59 -24.86 29.67
CA THR A 526 -19.10 -24.33 28.38
C THR A 526 -18.95 -25.42 27.33
N CYS A 527 -18.50 -26.63 27.71
CA CYS A 527 -18.42 -27.76 26.79
C CYS A 527 -19.81 -28.18 26.31
N GLU A 528 -20.76 -28.27 27.25
CA GLU A 528 -22.15 -28.65 26.96
C GLU A 528 -22.81 -27.64 26.01
N GLU A 529 -22.68 -26.34 26.29
CA GLU A 529 -23.25 -25.26 25.47
C GLU A 529 -22.57 -25.19 24.09
N THR A 530 -21.25 -25.39 24.01
CA THR A 530 -20.49 -25.39 22.75
C THR A 530 -20.93 -26.55 21.83
N ILE A 531 -21.00 -27.77 22.38
CA ILE A 531 -21.40 -28.97 21.62
C ILE A 531 -22.85 -28.83 21.16
N ALA A 532 -23.75 -28.40 22.05
CA ALA A 532 -25.14 -28.17 21.71
C ALA A 532 -25.30 -27.13 20.58
N TYR A 533 -24.52 -26.04 20.63
CA TYR A 533 -24.51 -25.02 19.58
C TYR A 533 -24.09 -25.61 18.22
N TYR A 534 -22.99 -26.36 18.15
CA TYR A 534 -22.52 -26.90 16.88
C TYR A 534 -23.40 -28.03 16.31
N ILE A 535 -24.04 -28.84 17.17
CA ILE A 535 -25.08 -29.79 16.74
C ILE A 535 -26.28 -29.03 16.15
N GLN A 536 -26.74 -27.97 16.83
CA GLN A 536 -27.86 -27.15 16.35
C GLN A 536 -27.52 -26.44 15.04
N ARG A 537 -26.32 -25.86 14.92
CA ARG A 537 -25.82 -25.22 13.70
C ARG A 537 -25.79 -26.21 12.53
N ASN A 538 -25.33 -27.44 12.76
CA ASN A 538 -25.29 -28.49 11.74
C ASN A 538 -26.71 -28.91 11.29
N ARG A 539 -27.69 -28.94 12.19
CA ARG A 539 -29.10 -29.18 11.85
C ARG A 539 -29.72 -28.07 10.99
N SER A 540 -29.35 -26.82 11.27
CA SER A 540 -29.88 -25.66 10.53
C SER A 540 -29.23 -25.50 9.14
N GLN A 541 -28.16 -26.24 8.82
CA GLN A 541 -27.60 -26.26 7.47
C GLN A 541 -28.56 -26.98 6.50
N GLY A 542 -29.31 -26.20 5.72
CA GLY A 542 -30.20 -26.72 4.68
C GLY A 542 -31.69 -26.70 5.01
N THR A 543 -32.10 -26.16 6.17
CA THR A 543 -33.51 -25.86 6.43
C THR A 543 -33.87 -24.50 5.84
N GLU A 544 -34.80 -24.46 4.87
CA GLU A 544 -35.44 -23.22 4.44
C GLU A 544 -36.15 -22.60 5.66
N HIS A 545 -35.65 -21.46 6.14
CA HIS A 545 -36.38 -20.68 7.13
C HIS A 545 -37.58 -20.04 6.42
N PRO A 546 -38.83 -20.33 6.83
CA PRO A 546 -39.97 -19.67 6.25
C PRO A 546 -39.84 -18.18 6.54
N SER A 547 -39.67 -17.37 5.50
CA SER A 547 -39.65 -15.92 5.58
C SER A 547 -41.01 -15.46 6.14
N LEU A 548 -41.10 -15.29 7.45
CA LEU A 548 -42.19 -14.53 8.03
C LEU A 548 -42.12 -13.13 7.39
N PRO A 549 -43.25 -12.56 6.94
CA PRO A 549 -43.23 -11.21 6.38
C PRO A 549 -42.94 -10.22 7.53
N ILE A 550 -41.66 -9.92 7.73
CA ILE A 550 -41.19 -8.83 8.60
C ILE A 550 -41.29 -7.55 7.77
N ASP A 551 -42.33 -6.77 8.04
CA ASP A 551 -42.68 -5.56 7.29
C ASP A 551 -42.40 -4.26 8.07
N THR A 552 -41.94 -4.37 9.33
CA THR A 552 -41.59 -3.22 10.18
C THR A 552 -40.27 -3.42 10.92
N PHE A 553 -39.59 -2.32 11.21
CA PHE A 553 -38.34 -2.33 11.97
C PHE A 553 -38.51 -2.86 13.41
N ASP A 554 -39.62 -2.58 14.08
CA ASP A 554 -39.89 -3.14 15.42
C ASP A 554 -39.98 -4.67 15.40
N LYS A 555 -40.62 -5.24 14.37
CA LYS A 555 -40.68 -6.69 14.16
C LYS A 555 -39.30 -7.25 13.82
N PHE A 556 -38.50 -6.54 13.02
CA PHE A 556 -37.13 -6.93 12.70
C PHE A 556 -36.22 -6.97 13.94
N ILE A 557 -36.25 -5.94 14.77
CA ILE A 557 -35.45 -5.87 16.01
C ILE A 557 -35.87 -6.98 16.98
N SER A 558 -37.19 -7.19 17.13
CA SER A 558 -37.72 -8.28 17.97
C SER A 558 -37.29 -9.66 17.45
N TRP A 559 -37.34 -9.86 16.13
CA TRP A 559 -36.89 -11.09 15.49
C TRP A 559 -35.40 -11.35 15.71
N CYS A 560 -34.54 -10.34 15.57
CA CYS A 560 -33.10 -10.46 15.80
C CYS A 560 -32.77 -10.96 17.21
N ALA A 561 -33.51 -10.48 18.22
CA ALA A 561 -33.32 -10.87 19.62
C ALA A 561 -33.67 -12.34 19.91
N GLU A 562 -34.47 -12.98 19.04
CA GLU A 562 -34.94 -14.35 19.18
C GLU A 562 -34.15 -15.36 18.31
N GLN A 563 -33.19 -14.89 17.49
CA GLN A 563 -32.47 -15.78 16.58
C GLN A 563 -31.44 -16.66 17.31
N PRO A 564 -31.30 -17.93 16.89
CA PRO A 564 -30.28 -18.84 17.42
C PRO A 564 -28.91 -18.50 16.80
N VAL A 565 -28.27 -17.46 17.31
CA VAL A 565 -26.96 -16.94 16.85
C VAL A 565 -25.83 -17.26 17.85
N PRO A 566 -24.55 -17.31 17.40
CA PRO A 566 -23.41 -17.68 18.25
C PRO A 566 -23.24 -16.81 19.51
N SER A 567 -23.56 -15.52 19.42
CA SER A 567 -23.75 -14.62 20.56
C SER A 567 -24.97 -13.76 20.32
N SER A 568 -25.70 -13.41 21.38
CA SER A 568 -26.82 -12.47 21.33
C SER A 568 -26.42 -11.19 20.59
N ILE A 569 -27.30 -10.77 19.67
CA ILE A 569 -27.15 -9.56 18.87
C ILE A 569 -28.12 -8.48 19.36
N TYR A 570 -27.67 -7.23 19.30
CA TYR A 570 -28.51 -6.06 19.50
C TYR A 570 -28.69 -5.36 18.17
N ALA A 571 -29.93 -5.34 17.66
CA ALA A 571 -30.26 -4.66 16.42
C ALA A 571 -30.87 -3.28 16.68
N ALA A 572 -30.61 -2.33 15.79
CA ALA A 572 -31.30 -1.03 15.78
C ALA A 572 -31.72 -0.67 14.36
N ALA A 573 -32.81 0.07 14.22
CA ALA A 573 -33.24 0.58 12.93
C ALA A 573 -33.94 1.95 13.05
N SER A 574 -33.77 2.80 12.04
CA SER A 574 -34.32 4.16 12.00
C SER A 574 -34.90 4.50 10.62
N GLU A 575 -36.11 5.06 10.62
CA GLU A 575 -36.76 5.66 9.43
C GLU A 575 -36.31 7.12 9.20
N GLU A 576 -35.57 7.71 10.14
CA GLU A 576 -35.10 9.09 10.05
C GLU A 576 -33.63 9.14 9.62
N ALA A 577 -33.32 10.04 8.68
CA ALA A 577 -31.97 10.23 8.13
C ALA A 577 -31.02 11.00 9.07
N GLU A 578 -31.57 11.72 10.05
CA GLU A 578 -30.78 12.35 11.10
C GLU A 578 -30.49 11.32 12.20
N SER A 579 -29.20 11.06 12.44
CA SER A 579 -28.68 9.98 13.29
C SER A 579 -29.42 9.83 14.63
N VAL A 580 -30.03 8.66 14.86
CA VAL A 580 -30.28 8.15 16.22
C VAL A 580 -28.92 7.92 16.88
N PHE A 581 -28.65 8.62 17.99
CA PHE A 581 -27.36 8.54 18.68
C PHE A 581 -26.93 7.09 18.93
N GLY A 582 -25.75 6.72 18.41
CA GLY A 582 -25.16 5.40 18.64
C GLY A 582 -25.76 4.25 17.84
N ILE A 583 -26.54 4.52 16.78
CA ILE A 583 -27.09 3.48 15.91
C ILE A 583 -26.00 2.54 15.35
N LEU A 584 -24.85 3.09 14.96
CA LEU A 584 -23.70 2.33 14.45
C LEU A 584 -22.97 1.47 15.50
N LEU A 585 -23.34 1.57 16.79
CA LEU A 585 -22.77 0.74 17.86
C LEU A 585 -23.56 -0.55 18.12
N HIS A 586 -24.59 -0.81 17.31
CA HIS A 586 -25.40 -2.02 17.36
C HIS A 586 -24.78 -3.11 16.47
N ASP A 587 -24.95 -4.36 16.87
CA ASP A 587 -24.42 -5.52 16.13
C ASP A 587 -24.90 -5.53 14.68
N ILE A 588 -26.15 -5.11 14.47
CA ILE A 588 -26.76 -4.87 13.15
C ILE A 588 -27.58 -3.59 13.21
N ALA A 589 -27.38 -2.71 12.25
CA ALA A 589 -28.07 -1.43 12.19
C ALA A 589 -28.64 -1.15 10.80
N VAL A 590 -29.85 -0.61 10.73
CA VAL A 590 -30.47 -0.14 9.49
C VAL A 590 -30.84 1.33 9.63
N GLN A 591 -30.34 2.21 8.76
CA GLN A 591 -30.59 3.64 8.86
C GLN A 591 -31.07 4.21 7.52
N ALA A 592 -32.19 4.93 7.54
CA ALA A 592 -32.62 5.70 6.38
C ALA A 592 -31.56 6.75 5.99
N CYS A 593 -31.38 6.97 4.70
CA CYS A 593 -30.51 7.99 4.13
C CYS A 593 -31.15 8.60 2.88
N PRO A 594 -30.63 9.70 2.33
CA PRO A 594 -31.18 10.28 1.09
C PRO A 594 -31.19 9.33 -0.12
N ALA A 595 -30.38 8.27 -0.08
CA ALA A 595 -30.26 7.27 -1.15
C ALA A 595 -31.05 5.97 -0.88
N GLY A 596 -31.87 5.91 0.18
CA GLY A 596 -32.59 4.69 0.57
C GLY A 596 -32.28 4.30 2.02
N TYR A 597 -31.79 3.09 2.26
CA TYR A 597 -31.44 2.57 3.58
C TYR A 597 -30.03 1.97 3.60
N GLU A 598 -29.21 2.43 4.53
CA GLU A 598 -27.88 1.87 4.80
C GLU A 598 -27.98 0.75 5.84
N ILE A 599 -27.30 -0.36 5.59
CA ILE A 599 -27.22 -1.50 6.52
C ILE A 599 -25.78 -1.60 7.02
N TYR A 600 -25.62 -1.71 8.34
CA TYR A 600 -24.35 -1.80 9.03
C TYR A 600 -24.29 -3.07 9.87
N VAL A 601 -23.10 -3.65 10.01
CA VAL A 601 -22.86 -4.86 10.80
C VAL A 601 -21.55 -4.77 11.60
N GLY A 602 -21.51 -5.41 12.77
CA GLY A 602 -20.32 -5.49 13.61
C GLY A 602 -20.12 -4.29 14.53
N GLY A 603 -21.15 -3.52 14.83
CA GLY A 603 -21.08 -2.48 15.86
C GLY A 603 -21.04 -3.07 17.26
N HIS A 604 -20.30 -2.42 18.18
CA HIS A 604 -20.20 -2.85 19.57
C HIS A 604 -20.08 -1.66 20.52
N ALA A 605 -21.06 -1.50 21.42
CA ALA A 605 -21.11 -0.37 22.36
C ALA A 605 -20.24 -0.55 23.62
N ARG A 606 -19.66 -1.73 23.86
CA ARG A 606 -18.78 -2.01 25.02
C ARG A 606 -17.33 -2.13 24.56
N HIS A 607 -16.37 -2.17 25.48
CA HIS A 607 -14.96 -2.27 25.10
C HIS A 607 -14.61 -3.65 24.49
N PRO A 608 -13.93 -3.71 23.32
CA PRO A 608 -13.52 -2.57 22.48
C PRO A 608 -14.72 -1.95 21.76
N VAL A 609 -14.84 -0.62 21.82
CA VAL A 609 -15.95 0.09 21.16
C VAL A 609 -15.67 0.06 19.66
N THR A 610 -16.56 -0.57 18.90
CA THR A 610 -16.41 -0.78 17.47
C THR A 610 -17.58 -0.13 16.74
N GLU A 611 -17.28 0.66 15.72
CA GLU A 611 -18.28 1.21 14.81
C GLU A 611 -18.66 0.15 13.76
N GLY A 612 -19.96 -0.03 13.55
CA GLY A 612 -20.48 -0.96 12.55
C GLY A 612 -20.01 -0.57 11.15
N GLN A 613 -19.63 -1.56 10.35
CA GLN A 613 -19.15 -1.36 8.99
C GLN A 613 -20.31 -1.42 8.01
N LEU A 614 -20.30 -0.55 7.00
CA LEU A 614 -21.34 -0.51 5.98
C LEU A 614 -21.34 -1.81 5.17
N LEU A 615 -22.44 -2.55 5.27
CA LEU A 615 -22.71 -3.76 4.50
C LEU A 615 -23.19 -3.39 3.09
N CYS A 616 -24.31 -2.68 2.96
CA CYS A 616 -24.87 -2.29 1.66
C CYS A 616 -25.85 -1.13 1.82
N ILE A 617 -26.33 -0.62 0.68
CA ILE A 617 -27.40 0.37 0.59
C ILE A 617 -28.51 -0.23 -0.27
N THR A 618 -29.76 -0.08 0.16
CA THR A 618 -30.95 -0.61 -0.53
C THR A 618 -31.96 0.50 -0.76
N ASP A 619 -32.82 0.38 -1.78
CA ASP A 619 -33.74 1.44 -2.16
C ASP A 619 -35.00 1.45 -1.27
N THR A 620 -35.40 0.27 -0.80
CA THR A 620 -36.63 0.10 0.00
C THR A 620 -36.35 -0.48 1.38
N ARG A 621 -37.22 -0.19 2.34
CA ARG A 621 -37.14 -0.74 3.70
C ARG A 621 -37.22 -2.27 3.69
N GLU A 622 -38.06 -2.82 2.83
CA GLU A 622 -38.25 -4.25 2.71
C GLU A 622 -36.97 -4.96 2.21
N GLU A 623 -36.21 -4.33 1.32
CA GLU A 623 -34.88 -4.80 0.91
C GLU A 623 -33.87 -4.68 2.05
N ALA A 624 -33.88 -3.56 2.79
CA ALA A 624 -32.99 -3.35 3.92
C ALA A 624 -33.17 -4.41 5.03
N ILE A 625 -34.43 -4.69 5.38
CA ILE A 625 -34.79 -5.72 6.36
C ILE A 625 -34.31 -7.10 5.85
N ARG A 626 -34.52 -7.42 4.57
CA ARG A 626 -34.06 -8.70 4.00
C ARG A 626 -32.55 -8.85 4.04
N ALA A 627 -31.79 -7.84 3.60
CA ALA A 627 -30.33 -7.89 3.63
C ALA A 627 -29.80 -8.06 5.08
N ALA A 628 -30.43 -7.39 6.04
CA ALA A 628 -30.09 -7.54 7.45
C ALA A 628 -30.46 -8.94 8.00
N GLN A 629 -31.59 -9.53 7.59
CA GLN A 629 -31.96 -10.90 7.94
C GLN A 629 -30.96 -11.92 7.39
N PHE A 630 -30.55 -11.82 6.12
CA PHE A 630 -29.52 -12.69 5.55
C PHE A 630 -28.19 -12.56 6.27
N THR A 631 -27.87 -11.37 6.77
CA THR A 631 -26.66 -11.16 7.57
C THR A 631 -26.73 -11.91 8.90
N VAL A 632 -27.88 -11.90 9.58
CA VAL A 632 -28.12 -12.68 10.81
C VAL A 632 -28.04 -14.18 10.53
N GLU A 633 -28.62 -14.64 9.42
CA GLU A 633 -28.57 -16.05 9.00
C GLU A 633 -27.15 -16.49 8.63
N LEU A 634 -26.40 -15.62 7.95
CA LEU A 634 -25.01 -15.89 7.65
C LEU A 634 -24.20 -15.99 8.95
N TYR A 635 -24.39 -15.05 9.88
CA TYR A 635 -23.74 -15.09 11.17
C TYR A 635 -24.11 -16.34 11.99
N SER A 636 -25.37 -16.78 11.96
CA SER A 636 -25.80 -17.99 12.68
C SER A 636 -25.15 -19.26 12.13
N THR A 637 -24.87 -19.29 10.82
CA THR A 637 -24.27 -20.43 10.13
C THR A 637 -22.75 -20.41 10.07
N GLU A 638 -22.10 -19.30 10.43
CA GLU A 638 -20.66 -19.11 10.29
C GLU A 638 -19.91 -18.79 11.57
N GLY A 639 -20.57 -18.11 12.50
CA GLY A 639 -19.94 -17.67 13.73
C GLY A 639 -19.49 -18.85 14.59
N TRP A 640 -18.42 -18.65 15.34
CA TRP A 640 -17.97 -19.60 16.35
C TRP A 640 -18.77 -19.39 17.64
N PHE A 641 -18.90 -20.44 18.45
CA PHE A 641 -19.63 -20.36 19.73
C PHE A 641 -19.15 -19.16 20.56
N ASN A 642 -20.08 -18.29 20.97
CA ASN A 642 -19.86 -17.07 21.76
C ASN A 642 -18.98 -15.99 21.11
N GLU A 643 -18.60 -16.15 19.84
CA GLU A 643 -18.00 -15.07 19.03
C GLU A 643 -18.97 -13.90 18.95
N LYS A 644 -18.47 -12.66 19.01
CA LYS A 644 -19.27 -11.45 18.81
C LYS A 644 -19.34 -11.07 17.34
N THR A 645 -20.39 -10.34 16.95
CA THR A 645 -20.60 -9.92 15.56
C THR A 645 -19.41 -9.13 14.99
N TRP A 646 -18.76 -8.30 15.83
CA TRP A 646 -17.57 -7.54 15.41
C TRP A 646 -16.34 -8.44 15.21
N GLU A 647 -16.13 -9.45 16.06
CA GLU A 647 -15.07 -10.46 15.90
C GLU A 647 -15.30 -11.29 14.64
N TRP A 648 -16.56 -11.63 14.35
CA TRP A 648 -16.95 -12.30 13.12
C TRP A 648 -16.69 -11.43 11.89
N VAL A 649 -17.03 -10.14 11.92
CA VAL A 649 -16.74 -9.21 10.80
C VAL A 649 -15.24 -9.03 10.59
N GLU A 650 -14.43 -9.00 11.63
CA GLU A 650 -12.95 -8.97 11.52
C GLU A 650 -12.39 -10.27 10.94
N ARG A 651 -12.92 -11.42 11.36
CA ARG A 651 -12.48 -12.75 10.91
C ARG A 651 -12.91 -13.07 9.48
N ALA A 652 -14.18 -12.85 9.16
CA ALA A 652 -14.77 -13.17 7.85
C ALA A 652 -14.52 -12.07 6.80
N GLY A 653 -14.34 -10.81 7.25
CA GLY A 653 -14.15 -9.65 6.40
C GLY A 653 -15.46 -9.14 5.78
N ILE A 654 -15.72 -7.84 5.94
CA ILE A 654 -16.96 -7.20 5.45
C ILE A 654 -17.23 -7.40 3.94
N GLY A 655 -16.16 -7.54 3.14
CA GLY A 655 -16.27 -7.80 1.70
C GLY A 655 -16.89 -9.17 1.38
N SER A 656 -16.43 -10.23 2.07
CA SER A 656 -16.94 -11.59 1.90
C SER A 656 -18.38 -11.71 2.42
N ILE A 657 -18.67 -11.10 3.58
CA ILE A 657 -20.03 -11.02 4.13
C ILE A 657 -20.97 -10.36 3.12
N ARG A 658 -20.56 -9.23 2.53
CA ARG A 658 -21.36 -8.50 1.53
C ARG A 658 -21.64 -9.34 0.28
N GLU A 659 -20.62 -9.99 -0.28
CA GLU A 659 -20.77 -10.83 -1.48
C GLU A 659 -21.79 -11.95 -1.26
N ARG A 660 -21.74 -12.59 -0.09
CA ARG A 660 -22.59 -13.74 0.23
C ARG A 660 -24.01 -13.38 0.62
N VAL A 661 -24.19 -12.24 1.29
CA VAL A 661 -25.53 -11.67 1.50
C VAL A 661 -26.20 -11.37 0.16
N MET A 662 -25.45 -10.83 -0.81
CA MET A 662 -25.96 -10.59 -2.17
C MET A 662 -26.26 -11.90 -2.92
N GLU A 663 -25.43 -12.94 -2.76
CA GLU A 663 -25.70 -14.26 -3.35
C GLU A 663 -26.98 -14.90 -2.79
N LEU A 664 -27.23 -14.79 -1.48
CA LEU A 664 -28.45 -15.29 -0.83
C LEU A 664 -29.69 -14.54 -1.32
N GLU A 665 -29.58 -13.21 -1.49
CA GLU A 665 -30.63 -12.37 -2.06
C GLU A 665 -30.94 -12.76 -3.51
N HIS A 666 -29.91 -13.00 -4.33
CA HIS A 666 -30.08 -13.46 -5.71
C HIS A 666 -30.73 -14.84 -5.81
N ARG A 667 -30.36 -15.80 -4.94
CA ARG A 667 -30.94 -17.15 -4.94
C ARG A 667 -32.44 -17.12 -4.69
N LEU A 668 -32.95 -16.24 -3.84
CA LEU A 668 -34.38 -16.15 -3.56
C LEU A 668 -35.18 -15.47 -4.68
N LEU A 669 -34.53 -14.63 -5.50
CA LEU A 669 -35.13 -14.06 -6.71
C LEU A 669 -35.26 -15.07 -7.86
N GLU A 670 -34.49 -16.17 -7.86
CA GLU A 670 -34.61 -17.26 -8.84
C GLU A 670 -35.72 -18.28 -8.51
N PHE A 671 -36.24 -18.27 -7.27
CA PHE A 671 -37.29 -19.19 -6.80
C PHE A 671 -38.65 -18.52 -6.53
N ALA A 672 -38.78 -17.21 -6.71
CA ALA A 672 -40.03 -16.43 -6.64
C ALA A 672 -40.61 -16.18 -8.05
#